data_AF-A0A8S3WCA4-F1
#
_entry.id   AF-A0A8S3WCA4-F1
#
_cell.length_a   1.000
_cell.length_b   1.000
_cell.length_c   1.000
_cell.angle_alpha   90.00
_cell.angle_beta   90.00
_cell.angle_gamma   90.00
#
_symmetry.space_group_name_H-M   'P 1'
#
loop_
_entity.id
_entity.type
_entity.pdbx_description
1 polymer ?
#
loop_
_entity_poly.entity_id
_entity_poly.type
_entity_poly.pdbx_seq_one_letter_code
_entity_poly.pdbx_strand_id
1 'polypeptide(L)'
;MAVEEGGCVNNAFDAVDDGFHTIDLRSNQRGNDSKQPEAEAESEPHGGQEIHALRCGWGMFRPAWLQRFRTAKWALFWLCWAGAIQGMVVNGFVNVVITTIEKRFGLRSMQTGVVAGGYDMASFACLAPVTYLGGRMGSSKPRWLGWGVLLMGTGSLIFALPHFLVPPYRIAGDEPEDLCTANRTISMNHCDSDSTSEGGAWAVGVFVFAQLLHGAGATPLFTLGVTYIDENVSKKMSSVYLGVYYTMAVVGPALGYVLGGQMLNIYTDFPTVDSETIGITPQSSVWIGAWWVGFILSAILCLIVAIPLLAFPYELPGAAEIRASKVSEAHEGAASKSAAFSALHELPQATVALMRNPTFVFLNLAGASEGMLISGFAAFLPKLIENQFAVSASEAALLLGVITVPAGGGGTFIGGWLVKRWKLACAGIIKLCVAVTLIAAVFTFSFVLSCDDYPFAGVTVNYNSPSVTGGGALAAQCNAGCGCERARYAPVCGRDARVYYSPCHAGCRAATRNDSAQLYRDCACVQHDGWHPIYYGSLSSLCPDSNSSMPYDAINSVCSSDCPYLWSFVFLAFCVMLFTFLATMPALSATLRCVREDQRSFALGIQWIKVRLLGTIPAPLLFGFLIDLSCSLWEKTCGSTGACLLYDNLNMSRYMLALALVGKLCSVVFFFLAWWCYRPPGGKNGNGVAPALELGAGDKPPTISAGQTNGLQPHENGYCNAALECTDHL
;
A
#
# COMPACT_ATOMS: atom_id res chain seq x y z
N MET A 1 -45.85 50.41 8.16
CA MET A 1 -45.72 50.48 6.69
C MET A 1 -45.12 49.17 6.23
N ALA A 2 -45.91 48.40 5.49
CA ALA A 2 -45.55 47.12 4.88
C ALA A 2 -44.53 47.30 3.74
N VAL A 3 -43.72 46.27 3.47
CA VAL A 3 -43.56 45.63 2.13
C VAL A 3 -42.99 44.22 2.35
N GLU A 4 -43.69 43.23 1.81
CA GLU A 4 -43.25 41.84 1.59
C GLU A 4 -42.28 41.77 0.40
N GLU A 5 -41.31 40.84 0.42
CA GLU A 5 -40.91 40.11 -0.79
C GLU A 5 -40.56 38.66 -0.42
N GLY A 6 -41.34 37.72 -0.96
CA GLY A 6 -41.13 36.29 -0.86
C GLY A 6 -40.22 35.77 -1.98
N GLY A 7 -39.32 34.84 -1.63
CA GLY A 7 -38.57 34.02 -2.58
C GLY A 7 -39.08 32.58 -2.53
N CYS A 8 -39.59 32.09 -3.66
CA CYS A 8 -40.04 30.71 -3.86
C CYS A 8 -38.89 29.71 -3.66
N VAL A 9 -39.12 28.64 -2.88
CA VAL A 9 -38.28 27.44 -2.88
C VAL A 9 -38.96 26.38 -3.75
N ASN A 10 -38.20 25.82 -4.68
CA ASN A 10 -38.65 24.91 -5.72
C ASN A 10 -38.82 23.49 -5.16
N ASN A 11 -40.05 23.00 -5.04
CA ASN A 11 -40.40 21.68 -4.50
C ASN A 11 -40.30 20.57 -5.57
N ALA A 12 -39.10 20.27 -6.05
CA ALA A 12 -38.92 19.25 -7.10
C ALA A 12 -38.10 18.01 -6.69
N PHE A 13 -37.76 17.84 -5.41
CA PHE A 13 -36.95 16.68 -4.96
C PHE A 13 -37.35 16.07 -3.60
N ASP A 14 -38.58 16.31 -3.12
CA ASP A 14 -39.05 15.78 -1.82
C ASP A 14 -39.84 14.45 -1.92
N ALA A 15 -39.61 13.64 -2.95
CA ALA A 15 -40.30 12.35 -3.08
C ALA A 15 -39.38 11.23 -3.60
N VAL A 16 -38.32 10.92 -2.83
CA VAL A 16 -37.75 9.57 -2.81
C VAL A 16 -37.45 9.22 -1.35
N ASP A 17 -38.17 8.22 -0.85
CA ASP A 17 -38.09 7.71 0.52
C ASP A 17 -36.86 6.79 0.65
N ASP A 18 -35.73 7.35 1.06
CA ASP A 18 -34.43 6.67 1.13
C ASP A 18 -34.14 6.03 2.50
N GLY A 19 -35.11 5.55 3.28
CA GLY A 19 -34.90 4.63 4.42
C GLY A 19 -33.82 4.99 5.48
N PHE A 20 -33.35 6.23 5.51
CA PHE A 20 -32.23 6.73 6.32
C PHE A 20 -32.77 7.62 7.44
N HIS A 21 -33.36 7.00 8.47
CA HIS A 21 -33.66 7.73 9.70
C HIS A 21 -32.37 8.04 10.48
N THR A 22 -31.82 9.23 10.26
CA THR A 22 -31.13 9.97 11.32
C THR A 22 -32.19 10.67 12.16
N ILE A 23 -32.18 10.45 13.47
CA ILE A 23 -33.07 11.16 14.41
C ILE A 23 -32.76 12.65 14.30
N ASP A 24 -33.66 13.41 13.67
CA ASP A 24 -33.59 14.87 13.57
C ASP A 24 -34.32 15.47 14.78
N LEU A 25 -33.59 15.84 15.83
CA LEU A 25 -34.15 16.37 17.08
C LEU A 25 -34.64 17.83 16.98
N ARG A 26 -34.88 18.37 15.77
CA ARG A 26 -35.43 19.73 15.61
C ARG A 26 -36.96 19.81 15.67
N SER A 27 -37.70 18.71 15.56
CA SER A 27 -39.17 18.75 15.46
C SER A 27 -39.92 18.62 16.80
N ASN A 28 -39.30 18.14 17.88
CA ASN A 28 -40.01 17.84 19.13
C ASN A 28 -40.16 19.01 20.12
N GLN A 29 -39.88 20.25 19.71
CA GLN A 29 -40.03 21.44 20.57
C GLN A 29 -41.25 22.32 20.25
N ARG A 30 -42.17 21.90 19.37
CA ARG A 30 -43.33 22.73 18.97
C ARG A 30 -44.72 22.16 19.29
N GLY A 31 -44.84 21.23 20.22
CA GLY A 31 -46.15 20.68 20.59
C GLY A 31 -46.24 20.21 22.02
N ASN A 32 -46.37 21.14 22.98
CA ASN A 32 -47.19 20.95 24.19
C ASN A 32 -47.25 22.25 25.01
N ASP A 33 -48.15 23.15 24.61
CA ASP A 33 -48.65 24.21 25.50
C ASP A 33 -49.89 23.67 26.23
N SER A 34 -49.74 23.24 27.49
CA SER A 34 -50.85 23.26 28.47
C SER A 34 -50.35 23.25 29.92
N LYS A 35 -50.48 24.43 30.54
CA LYS A 35 -50.67 24.84 31.96
C LYS A 35 -50.14 23.98 33.16
N GLN A 36 -49.41 24.73 34.03
CA GLN A 36 -49.30 24.72 35.52
C GLN A 36 -48.22 23.83 36.22
N PRO A 37 -47.71 24.23 37.40
CA PRO A 37 -46.98 25.46 37.74
C PRO A 37 -45.61 25.19 38.40
N GLU A 38 -44.87 26.26 38.66
CA GLU A 38 -43.55 26.39 39.31
C GLU A 38 -43.14 25.30 40.32
N ALA A 39 -41.96 24.72 40.09
CA ALA A 39 -41.06 24.24 41.14
C ALA A 39 -39.63 24.61 40.74
N GLU A 40 -39.00 25.47 41.54
CA GLU A 40 -37.61 25.89 41.42
C GLU A 40 -36.68 24.66 41.37
N ALA A 41 -35.88 24.58 40.31
CA ALA A 41 -34.69 23.73 40.28
C ALA A 41 -33.51 24.64 39.93
N GLU A 42 -32.65 24.80 40.93
CA GLU A 42 -31.47 25.65 40.95
C GLU A 42 -30.60 25.47 39.69
N SER A 43 -30.20 26.60 39.13
CA SER A 43 -29.21 26.71 38.08
C SER A 43 -27.83 26.28 38.58
N GLU A 44 -27.37 25.10 38.20
CA GLU A 44 -25.94 24.79 38.19
C GLU A 44 -25.24 25.45 36.98
N PRO A 45 -24.06 26.09 37.16
CA PRO A 45 -23.36 26.82 36.10
C PRO A 45 -22.56 25.92 35.12
N HIS A 46 -22.69 24.60 35.18
CA HIS A 46 -21.82 23.67 34.43
C HIS A 46 -22.22 23.39 32.97
N GLY A 47 -23.45 23.71 32.54
CA GLY A 47 -23.92 23.40 31.17
C GLY A 47 -23.33 24.28 30.05
N GLY A 48 -22.87 25.50 30.37
CA GLY A 48 -22.40 26.45 29.35
C GLY A 48 -21.06 26.09 28.71
N GLN A 49 -20.15 25.47 29.48
CA GLN A 49 -18.81 25.08 29.01
C GLN A 49 -18.83 23.81 28.14
N GLU A 50 -19.68 22.83 28.48
CA GLU A 50 -19.85 21.60 27.68
C GLU A 50 -20.46 21.89 26.30
N ILE A 51 -21.51 22.72 26.23
CA ILE A 51 -22.15 23.11 24.97
C ILE A 51 -21.18 23.87 24.06
N HIS A 52 -20.29 24.70 24.64
CA HIS A 52 -19.26 25.38 23.87
C HIS A 52 -18.29 24.34 23.27
N ALA A 53 -17.78 23.39 24.07
CA ALA A 53 -16.79 22.38 23.67
C ALA A 53 -17.25 21.43 22.55
N LEU A 54 -18.56 21.30 22.33
CA LEU A 54 -19.20 20.45 21.30
C LEU A 54 -19.45 21.17 19.95
N ARG A 55 -18.97 22.40 19.78
CA ARG A 55 -19.07 23.17 18.53
C ARG A 55 -17.82 23.00 17.66
N CYS A 56 -18.01 22.91 16.35
CA CYS A 56 -16.89 22.92 15.40
C CYS A 56 -16.15 24.26 15.42
N GLY A 57 -14.82 24.23 15.30
CA GLY A 57 -13.99 25.41 15.08
C GLY A 57 -12.55 25.26 15.58
N TRP A 58 -11.76 26.31 15.39
CA TRP A 58 -10.34 26.34 15.70
C TRP A 58 -10.08 27.20 16.94
N GLY A 59 -9.66 26.57 18.02
CA GLY A 59 -9.48 27.25 19.31
C GLY A 59 -10.76 27.97 19.76
N MET A 60 -10.70 29.31 19.80
CA MET A 60 -11.81 30.19 20.14
C MET A 60 -12.71 30.57 18.94
N PHE A 61 -12.22 30.40 17.71
CA PHE A 61 -12.95 30.76 16.50
C PHE A 61 -13.93 29.65 16.09
N ARG A 62 -15.23 29.86 16.35
CA ARG A 62 -16.30 28.86 16.12
C ARG A 62 -17.48 29.45 15.34
N PRO A 63 -17.32 29.68 14.02
CA PRO A 63 -18.35 30.35 13.23
C PRO A 63 -19.60 29.49 13.07
N ALA A 64 -20.75 30.15 12.91
CA ALA A 64 -22.06 29.49 12.79
C ALA A 64 -22.19 28.65 11.50
N TRP A 65 -21.62 29.11 10.38
CA TRP A 65 -21.65 28.39 9.10
C TRP A 65 -20.95 27.03 9.18
N LEU A 66 -19.91 26.90 10.01
CA LEU A 66 -19.14 25.66 10.17
C LEU A 66 -19.91 24.58 10.96
N GLN A 67 -20.90 24.98 11.76
CA GLN A 67 -21.73 24.03 12.52
C GLN A 67 -22.60 23.15 11.61
N ARG A 68 -22.88 23.59 10.38
CA ARG A 68 -23.61 22.80 9.37
C ARG A 68 -22.86 21.51 9.00
N PHE A 69 -21.53 21.51 9.10
CA PHE A 69 -20.68 20.37 8.77
C PHE A 69 -20.45 19.42 9.95
N ARG A 70 -21.02 19.70 11.13
CA ARG A 70 -20.89 18.88 12.35
C ARG A 70 -21.75 17.62 12.27
N THR A 71 -21.43 16.72 11.33
CA THR A 71 -22.14 15.44 11.13
C THR A 71 -21.14 14.31 10.90
N ALA A 72 -21.55 13.08 11.20
CA ALA A 72 -20.73 11.90 10.95
C ALA A 72 -20.41 11.69 9.45
N LYS A 73 -21.32 12.11 8.55
CA LYS A 73 -21.12 12.02 7.08
C LYS A 73 -19.91 12.87 6.63
N TRP A 74 -19.82 14.10 7.11
CA TRP A 74 -18.69 14.99 6.81
C TRP A 74 -17.40 14.55 7.49
N ALA A 75 -17.47 14.05 8.73
CA ALA A 75 -16.31 13.45 9.38
C ALA A 75 -15.77 12.25 8.58
N LEU A 76 -16.65 11.36 8.12
CA LEU A 76 -16.28 10.25 7.25
C LEU A 76 -15.64 10.75 5.95
N PHE A 77 -16.21 11.76 5.28
CA PHE A 77 -15.66 12.33 4.05
C PHE A 77 -14.19 12.75 4.20
N TRP A 78 -13.87 13.53 5.24
CA TRP A 78 -12.49 13.99 5.48
C TRP A 78 -11.55 12.86 5.91
N LEU A 79 -12.03 11.89 6.69
CA LEU A 79 -11.25 10.71 7.04
C LEU A 79 -10.95 9.84 5.82
N CYS A 80 -11.93 9.63 4.94
CA CYS A 80 -11.75 8.91 3.67
C CYS A 80 -10.67 9.56 2.81
N TRP A 81 -10.68 10.88 2.66
CA TRP A 81 -9.61 11.59 1.94
C TRP A 81 -8.26 11.51 2.64
N ALA A 82 -8.22 11.61 3.97
CA ALA A 82 -6.98 11.43 4.72
C ALA A 82 -6.38 10.02 4.53
N GLY A 83 -7.23 8.98 4.57
CA GLY A 83 -6.83 7.60 4.29
C GLY A 83 -6.38 7.40 2.84
N ALA A 84 -7.07 8.02 1.87
CA ALA A 84 -6.69 7.99 0.46
C ALA A 84 -5.32 8.62 0.24
N ILE A 85 -5.08 9.82 0.80
CA ILE A 85 -3.81 10.53 0.66
C ILE A 85 -2.69 9.74 1.32
N GLN A 86 -2.93 9.17 2.51
CA GLN A 86 -1.96 8.30 3.17
C GLN A 86 -1.58 7.11 2.27
N GLY A 87 -2.57 6.41 1.72
CA GLY A 87 -2.33 5.29 0.82
C GLY A 87 -1.63 5.71 -0.48
N MET A 88 -2.00 6.85 -1.04
CA MET A 88 -1.39 7.44 -2.24
C MET A 88 0.09 7.76 -2.04
N VAL A 89 0.45 8.38 -0.91
CA VAL A 89 1.84 8.76 -0.62
C VAL A 89 2.68 7.52 -0.32
N VAL A 90 2.24 6.71 0.64
CA VAL A 90 3.08 5.66 1.25
C VAL A 90 3.13 4.41 0.39
N ASN A 91 1.98 3.97 -0.12
CA ASN A 91 1.84 2.72 -0.85
C ASN A 91 1.75 2.92 -2.38
N GLY A 92 1.75 4.18 -2.84
CA GLY A 92 1.73 4.56 -4.25
C GLY A 92 3.02 5.28 -4.63
N PHE A 93 3.12 6.59 -4.35
CA PHE A 93 4.25 7.42 -4.78
C PHE A 93 5.60 6.89 -4.35
N VAL A 94 5.80 6.54 -3.08
CA VAL A 94 7.08 5.98 -2.61
C VAL A 94 7.45 4.73 -3.42
N ASN A 95 6.51 3.83 -3.67
CA ASN A 95 6.76 2.58 -4.39
C ASN A 95 7.04 2.81 -5.88
N VAL A 96 6.32 3.74 -6.51
CA VAL A 96 6.51 4.11 -7.92
C VAL A 96 7.90 4.69 -8.16
N VAL A 97 8.40 5.51 -7.24
CA VAL A 97 9.64 6.26 -7.47
C VAL A 97 10.91 5.49 -7.11
N ILE A 98 10.81 4.26 -6.57
CA ILE A 98 11.97 3.48 -6.10
C ILE A 98 13.04 3.37 -7.18
N THR A 99 12.70 2.92 -8.39
CA THR A 99 13.71 2.75 -9.46
C THR A 99 14.28 4.09 -9.92
N THR A 100 13.50 5.16 -9.84
CA THR A 100 13.93 6.51 -10.22
C THR A 100 14.92 7.09 -9.20
N ILE A 101 14.67 6.94 -7.89
CA ILE A 101 15.61 7.41 -6.85
C ILE A 101 16.86 6.54 -6.78
N GLU A 102 16.76 5.24 -7.08
CA GLU A 102 17.93 4.36 -7.22
C GLU A 102 18.84 4.85 -8.35
N LYS A 103 18.29 5.12 -9.54
CA LYS A 103 19.03 5.67 -10.67
C LYS A 103 19.60 7.06 -10.38
N ARG A 104 18.83 7.93 -9.71
CA ARG A 104 19.24 9.32 -9.43
C ARG A 104 20.35 9.43 -8.38
N PHE A 105 20.29 8.62 -7.32
CA PHE A 105 21.18 8.72 -6.16
C PHE A 105 22.17 7.55 -6.04
N GLY A 106 22.16 6.59 -6.99
CA GLY A 106 23.06 5.43 -6.99
C GLY A 106 22.77 4.46 -5.83
N LEU A 107 21.49 4.26 -5.49
CA LEU A 107 21.09 3.45 -4.33
C LEU A 107 20.93 1.97 -4.67
N ARG A 108 21.23 1.11 -3.70
CA ARG A 108 20.92 -0.32 -3.78
C ARG A 108 19.46 -0.60 -3.45
N SER A 109 18.93 -1.70 -3.95
CA SER A 109 17.54 -2.11 -3.69
C SER A 109 17.29 -2.37 -2.21
N MET A 110 18.29 -2.89 -1.48
CA MET A 110 18.19 -3.03 -0.02
C MET A 110 18.05 -1.67 0.68
N GLN A 111 18.74 -0.63 0.21
CA GLN A 111 18.66 0.71 0.81
C GLN A 111 17.30 1.36 0.57
N THR A 112 16.77 1.25 -0.65
CA THR A 112 15.39 1.70 -0.94
C THR A 112 14.35 0.84 -0.26
N GLY A 113 14.64 -0.44 0.00
CA GLY A 113 13.85 -1.30 0.89
C GLY A 113 13.75 -0.73 2.31
N VAL A 114 14.85 -0.23 2.88
CA VAL A 114 14.83 0.46 4.18
C VAL A 114 13.99 1.75 4.12
N VAL A 115 14.07 2.52 3.04
CA VAL A 115 13.22 3.70 2.82
C VAL A 115 11.74 3.32 2.81
N ALA A 116 11.35 2.31 2.04
CA ALA A 116 9.97 1.83 1.98
C ALA A 116 9.48 1.33 3.35
N GLY A 117 10.30 0.58 4.09
CA GLY A 117 9.99 0.07 5.43
C GLY A 117 9.93 1.13 6.54
N GLY A 118 10.53 2.31 6.34
CA GLY A 118 10.59 3.38 7.34
C GLY A 118 9.21 3.83 7.86
N TYR A 119 8.19 3.83 6.99
CA TYR A 119 6.81 4.12 7.37
C TYR A 119 6.30 3.18 8.47
N ASP A 120 6.49 1.88 8.30
CA ASP A 120 5.99 0.88 9.24
C ASP A 120 6.80 0.87 10.54
N MET A 121 8.09 1.18 10.49
CA MET A 121 8.94 1.34 11.67
C MET A 121 8.41 2.44 12.60
N ALA A 122 8.16 3.64 12.07
CA ALA A 122 7.60 4.73 12.86
C ALA A 122 6.15 4.45 13.25
N SER A 123 5.33 3.90 12.34
CA SER A 123 3.93 3.65 12.67
C SER A 123 3.77 2.59 13.74
N PHE A 124 4.67 1.58 13.80
CA PHE A 124 4.74 0.64 14.92
C PHE A 124 5.15 1.35 16.22
N ALA A 125 6.24 2.11 16.22
CA ALA A 125 6.76 2.79 17.40
C ALA A 125 5.75 3.81 17.99
N CYS A 126 5.03 4.53 17.12
CA CYS A 126 4.06 5.54 17.51
C CYS A 126 2.68 4.96 17.86
N LEU A 127 2.36 3.70 17.51
CA LEU A 127 1.01 3.15 17.65
C LEU A 127 0.48 3.22 19.08
N ALA A 128 1.21 2.66 20.04
CA ALA A 128 0.82 2.62 21.44
C ALA A 128 0.72 4.03 22.07
N PRO A 129 1.75 4.90 21.98
CA PRO A 129 1.67 6.22 22.60
C PRO A 129 0.58 7.11 21.98
N VAL A 130 0.44 7.12 20.65
CA VAL A 130 -0.59 7.92 19.96
C VAL A 130 -1.99 7.43 20.33
N THR A 131 -2.22 6.12 20.35
CA THR A 131 -3.52 5.56 20.70
C THR A 131 -3.88 5.84 22.16
N TYR A 132 -2.91 5.71 23.07
CA TYR A 132 -3.13 5.96 24.50
C TYR A 132 -3.39 7.45 24.79
N LEU A 133 -2.54 8.34 24.30
CA LEU A 133 -2.66 9.79 24.54
C LEU A 133 -3.85 10.40 23.79
N GLY A 134 -4.12 9.93 22.57
CA GLY A 134 -5.26 10.36 21.76
C GLY A 134 -6.60 9.78 22.20
N GLY A 135 -6.60 8.62 22.85
CA GLY A 135 -7.79 7.95 23.38
C GLY A 135 -8.16 8.32 24.82
N ARG A 136 -7.33 9.08 25.53
CA ARG A 136 -7.56 9.49 26.93
C ARG A 136 -8.81 10.39 27.06
N MET A 137 -9.56 10.24 28.16
CA MET A 137 -10.66 11.14 28.51
C MET A 137 -10.18 12.60 28.55
N GLY A 138 -10.84 13.47 27.78
CA GLY A 138 -10.47 14.89 27.59
C GLY A 138 -9.61 15.17 26.35
N SER A 139 -9.10 14.14 25.67
CA SER A 139 -8.37 14.28 24.40
C SER A 139 -9.35 14.37 23.22
N SER A 140 -9.03 15.21 22.23
CA SER A 140 -9.85 15.34 21.02
C SER A 140 -9.25 14.49 19.90
N LYS A 141 -9.87 13.34 19.62
CA LYS A 141 -9.44 12.41 18.55
C LYS A 141 -9.30 13.12 17.19
N PRO A 142 -10.24 14.00 16.76
CA PRO A 142 -10.09 14.74 15.51
C PRO A 142 -8.87 15.66 15.45
N ARG A 143 -8.44 16.23 16.59
CA ARG A 143 -7.23 17.05 16.63
C ARG A 143 -5.97 16.23 16.44
N TRP A 144 -5.88 15.06 17.05
CA TRP A 144 -4.78 14.12 16.82
C TRP A 144 -4.73 13.66 15.35
N LEU A 145 -5.89 13.42 14.75
CA LEU A 145 -6.01 13.11 13.31
C LEU A 145 -5.50 14.27 12.44
N GLY A 146 -5.96 15.50 12.70
CA GLY A 146 -5.56 16.67 11.93
C GLY A 146 -4.05 16.97 12.03
N TRP A 147 -3.48 16.93 13.24
CA TRP A 147 -2.02 17.08 13.43
C TRP A 147 -1.22 15.93 12.80
N GLY A 148 -1.74 14.71 12.84
CA GLY A 148 -1.13 13.56 12.16
C GLY A 148 -1.06 13.76 10.65
N VAL A 149 -2.16 14.23 10.03
CA VAL A 149 -2.19 14.54 8.60
C VAL A 149 -1.22 15.68 8.23
N LEU A 150 -1.09 16.71 9.07
CA LEU A 150 -0.08 17.76 8.85
C LEU A 150 1.35 17.21 8.93
N LEU A 151 1.64 16.36 9.92
CA LEU A 151 2.95 15.72 10.07
C LEU A 151 3.29 14.85 8.86
N MET A 152 2.31 14.14 8.31
CA MET A 152 2.45 13.39 7.07
C MET A 152 2.74 14.32 5.88
N GLY A 153 2.03 15.45 5.75
CA GLY A 153 2.33 16.46 4.73
C GLY A 153 3.75 17.04 4.83
N THR A 154 4.24 17.28 6.06
CA THR A 154 5.63 17.67 6.31
C THR A 154 6.60 16.58 5.86
N GLY A 155 6.31 15.31 6.16
CA GLY A 155 7.08 14.17 5.64
C GLY A 155 7.20 14.20 4.12
N SER A 156 6.13 14.54 3.40
CA SER A 156 6.14 14.57 1.94
C SER A 156 7.04 15.68 1.40
N LEU A 157 7.02 16.87 2.02
CA LEU A 157 7.94 17.96 1.67
C LEU A 157 9.41 17.58 1.90
N ILE A 158 9.70 16.88 3.00
CA ILE A 158 11.06 16.40 3.29
C ILE A 158 11.46 15.29 2.30
N PHE A 159 10.53 14.44 1.87
CA PHE A 159 10.81 13.44 0.84
C PHE A 159 11.18 14.10 -0.49
N ALA A 160 10.53 15.20 -0.87
CA ALA A 160 10.85 15.96 -2.08
C ALA A 160 12.15 16.77 -1.98
N LEU A 161 12.62 17.08 -0.77
CA LEU A 161 13.73 17.99 -0.49
C LEU A 161 15.05 17.64 -1.23
N PRO A 162 15.49 16.37 -1.32
CA PRO A 162 16.75 16.03 -2.00
C PRO A 162 16.82 16.49 -3.45
N HIS A 163 15.69 16.60 -4.16
CA HIS A 163 15.68 17.12 -5.53
C HIS A 163 16.23 18.56 -5.60
N PHE A 164 15.88 19.40 -4.63
CA PHE A 164 16.27 20.82 -4.60
C PHE A 164 17.66 21.06 -4.01
N LEU A 165 18.22 20.08 -3.31
CA LEU A 165 19.55 20.18 -2.70
C LEU A 165 20.67 19.67 -3.61
N VAL A 166 20.37 18.78 -4.56
CA VAL A 166 21.36 18.17 -5.45
C VAL A 166 21.45 18.95 -6.77
N PRO A 167 22.66 19.12 -7.35
CA PRO A 167 22.82 19.71 -8.67
C PRO A 167 21.97 19.02 -9.75
N PRO A 168 21.59 19.73 -10.83
CA PRO A 168 20.80 19.17 -11.93
C PRO A 168 21.38 17.86 -12.47
N TYR A 169 20.51 16.97 -12.94
CA TYR A 169 20.95 15.69 -13.50
C TYR A 169 21.75 15.91 -14.78
N ARG A 170 23.02 15.50 -14.77
CA ARG A 170 23.88 15.52 -15.94
C ARG A 170 23.72 14.22 -16.69
N ILE A 171 23.15 14.29 -17.88
CA ILE A 171 23.00 13.16 -18.79
C ILE A 171 24.35 12.88 -19.42
N ALA A 172 24.78 11.62 -19.38
CA ALA A 172 25.95 11.15 -20.08
C ALA A 172 25.60 10.96 -21.58
N GLY A 173 26.44 11.50 -22.47
CA GLY A 173 26.27 11.41 -23.93
C GLY A 173 26.35 12.74 -24.70
N ASP A 174 26.37 13.89 -24.01
CA ASP A 174 26.46 15.22 -24.65
C ASP A 174 27.90 15.78 -24.65
N GLU A 175 28.78 15.23 -23.80
CA GLU A 175 30.18 15.65 -23.72
C GLU A 175 31.04 14.86 -24.73
N PRO A 176 32.06 15.48 -25.35
CA PRO A 176 32.98 14.79 -26.26
C PRO A 176 33.80 13.67 -25.57
N GLU A 177 33.72 13.56 -24.25
CA GLU A 177 34.33 12.50 -23.43
C GLU A 177 33.53 11.19 -23.45
N ASP A 178 32.25 11.24 -23.83
CA ASP A 178 31.36 10.07 -23.84
C ASP A 178 31.44 9.29 -25.17
N LEU A 179 32.09 9.85 -26.20
CA LEU A 179 32.33 9.23 -27.50
C LEU A 179 33.73 8.61 -27.61
N CYS A 180 33.88 7.62 -28.49
CA CYS A 180 35.18 7.04 -28.80
C CYS A 180 36.06 8.04 -29.56
N THR A 181 37.08 8.56 -28.89
CA THR A 181 38.11 9.43 -29.50
C THR A 181 39.48 8.78 -29.36
N ALA A 182 40.14 8.53 -30.48
CA ALA A 182 41.50 7.97 -30.49
C ALA A 182 42.51 9.01 -29.96
N ASN A 183 43.56 8.56 -29.25
CA ASN A 183 44.68 9.38 -28.71
C ASN A 183 44.39 10.27 -27.49
N ARG A 184 43.46 9.91 -26.60
CA ARG A 184 43.43 10.56 -25.28
C ARG A 184 44.59 10.05 -24.41
N THR A 185 45.57 10.91 -24.13
CA THR A 185 46.56 10.66 -23.06
C THR A 185 45.83 10.71 -21.73
N ILE A 186 45.64 9.54 -21.13
CA ILE A 186 44.98 9.38 -19.84
C ILE A 186 45.86 10.05 -18.77
N SER A 187 45.46 11.22 -18.28
CA SER A 187 45.99 11.75 -17.02
C SER A 187 45.41 10.88 -15.90
N MET A 188 46.15 9.83 -15.51
CA MET A 188 45.90 9.12 -14.25
C MET A 188 46.16 10.10 -13.11
N ASN A 189 45.09 10.54 -12.44
CA ASN A 189 45.00 11.01 -11.05
C ASN A 189 43.96 12.12 -10.91
N HIS A 190 42.69 11.73 -10.71
CA HIS A 190 41.82 12.36 -9.70
C HIS A 190 40.54 11.51 -9.61
N CYS A 191 40.48 10.60 -8.64
CA CYS A 191 39.25 10.54 -7.85
C CYS A 191 39.33 11.81 -7.02
N ASP A 192 38.73 12.89 -7.52
CA ASP A 192 38.60 14.10 -6.74
C ASP A 192 37.77 13.70 -5.52
N SER A 193 38.39 13.74 -4.35
CA SER A 193 37.74 13.44 -3.07
C SER A 193 36.54 14.35 -2.79
N ASP A 194 36.35 15.39 -3.59
CA ASP A 194 35.18 16.29 -3.60
C ASP A 194 34.01 15.81 -4.47
N SER A 195 34.21 14.83 -5.34
CA SER A 195 33.10 14.13 -6.01
C SER A 195 32.53 13.07 -5.08
N THR A 196 31.80 13.55 -4.08
CA THR A 196 31.09 12.81 -3.04
C THR A 196 30.42 11.53 -3.57
N SER A 197 31.17 10.42 -3.53
CA SER A 197 30.60 9.06 -3.42
C SER A 197 29.78 8.88 -2.12
N GLU A 198 29.75 9.91 -1.27
CA GLU A 198 28.85 10.09 -0.13
C GLU A 198 27.43 10.56 -0.50
N GLY A 199 27.15 10.89 -1.77
CA GLY A 199 25.88 11.46 -2.23
C GLY A 199 24.62 10.58 -2.05
N GLY A 200 24.77 9.26 -1.94
CA GLY A 200 23.63 8.36 -1.74
C GLY A 200 23.25 8.18 -0.26
N ALA A 201 24.23 8.16 0.65
CA ALA A 201 24.00 7.80 2.05
C ALA A 201 23.18 8.87 2.80
N TRP A 202 23.48 10.15 2.60
CA TRP A 202 22.70 11.24 3.20
C TRP A 202 21.27 11.25 2.64
N ALA A 203 21.09 10.98 1.34
CA ALA A 203 19.78 10.94 0.69
C ALA A 203 18.92 9.83 1.28
N VAL A 204 19.47 8.63 1.51
CA VAL A 204 18.79 7.55 2.23
C VAL A 204 18.36 8.01 3.62
N GLY A 205 19.22 8.71 4.37
CA GLY A 205 18.88 9.27 5.68
C GLY A 205 17.69 10.21 5.63
N VAL A 206 17.65 11.11 4.65
CA VAL A 206 16.53 12.06 4.45
C VAL A 206 15.23 11.32 4.06
N PHE A 207 15.30 10.37 3.12
CA PHE A 207 14.14 9.60 2.70
C PHE A 207 13.58 8.73 3.84
N VAL A 208 14.44 8.08 4.62
CA VAL A 208 14.03 7.32 5.81
C VAL A 208 13.38 8.24 6.83
N PHE A 209 13.97 9.41 7.12
CA PHE A 209 13.37 10.38 8.05
C PHE A 209 12.01 10.87 7.59
N ALA A 210 11.85 11.20 6.31
CA ALA A 210 10.57 11.54 5.71
C ALA A 210 9.52 10.42 5.88
N GLN A 211 9.93 9.16 5.67
CA GLN A 211 9.07 8.00 5.83
C GLN A 211 8.71 7.73 7.30
N LEU A 212 9.61 7.99 8.23
CA LEU A 212 9.30 7.96 9.66
C LEU A 212 8.22 9.00 10.01
N LEU A 213 8.28 10.21 9.44
CA LEU A 213 7.23 11.22 9.63
C LEU A 213 5.89 10.81 9.01
N HIS A 214 5.90 10.22 7.82
CA HIS A 214 4.69 9.63 7.22
C HIS A 214 4.07 8.57 8.14
N GLY A 215 4.89 7.67 8.71
CA GLY A 215 4.46 6.63 9.64
C GLY A 215 3.87 7.18 10.93
N ALA A 216 4.56 8.13 11.56
CA ALA A 216 4.09 8.81 12.76
C ALA A 216 2.77 9.55 12.51
N GLY A 217 2.69 10.31 11.42
CA GLY A 217 1.52 11.10 11.04
C GLY A 217 0.29 10.27 10.65
N ALA A 218 0.49 9.11 10.04
CA ALA A 218 -0.60 8.21 9.65
C ALA A 218 -1.16 7.37 10.82
N THR A 219 -0.41 7.22 11.91
CA THR A 219 -0.76 6.34 13.04
C THR A 219 -2.16 6.61 13.63
N PRO A 220 -2.58 7.88 13.86
CA PRO A 220 -3.94 8.19 14.30
C PRO A 220 -5.06 7.70 13.37
N LEU A 221 -4.82 7.61 12.05
CA LEU A 221 -5.88 7.38 11.05
C LEU A 221 -6.60 6.05 11.28
N PHE A 222 -5.84 4.95 11.36
CA PHE A 222 -6.38 3.60 11.51
C PHE A 222 -6.64 3.17 12.96
N THR A 223 -6.36 4.04 13.93
CA THR A 223 -6.62 3.80 15.36
C THR A 223 -7.69 4.75 15.88
N LEU A 224 -7.33 6.02 16.06
CA LEU A 224 -8.22 7.06 16.56
C LEU A 224 -9.33 7.40 15.56
N GLY A 225 -9.05 7.36 14.24
CA GLY A 225 -10.07 7.61 13.22
C GLY A 225 -11.15 6.53 13.18
N VAL A 226 -10.74 5.26 13.23
CA VAL A 226 -11.64 4.11 13.31
C VAL A 226 -12.50 4.17 14.57
N THR A 227 -11.88 4.41 15.74
CA THR A 227 -12.63 4.52 16.99
C THR A 227 -13.53 5.75 17.04
N TYR A 228 -13.12 6.86 16.41
CA TYR A 228 -13.97 8.04 16.29
C TYR A 228 -15.22 7.75 15.45
N ILE A 229 -15.10 7.05 14.32
CA ILE A 229 -16.27 6.64 13.53
C ILE A 229 -17.17 5.71 14.35
N ASP A 230 -16.62 4.68 14.99
CA ASP A 230 -17.42 3.71 15.74
C ASP A 230 -18.16 4.31 16.94
N GLU A 231 -17.56 5.30 17.61
CA GLU A 231 -18.18 5.96 18.77
C GLU A 231 -19.25 6.98 18.40
N ASN A 232 -19.22 7.53 17.18
CA ASN A 232 -20.12 8.60 16.76
C ASN A 232 -21.22 8.12 15.79
N VAL A 233 -21.26 6.83 15.44
CA VAL A 233 -22.22 6.23 14.51
C VAL A 233 -22.91 5.03 15.17
N SER A 234 -24.18 4.80 14.85
CA SER A 234 -24.93 3.64 15.37
C SER A 234 -24.28 2.31 14.99
N LYS A 235 -24.40 1.26 15.83
CA LYS A 235 -23.79 -0.06 15.57
C LYS A 235 -24.10 -0.62 14.18
N LYS A 236 -25.34 -0.46 13.72
CA LYS A 236 -25.80 -0.93 12.39
C LYS A 236 -25.06 -0.22 11.25
N MET A 237 -24.77 1.07 11.40
CA MET A 237 -24.13 1.90 10.37
C MET A 237 -22.60 1.99 10.51
N SER A 238 -22.05 1.74 11.69
CA SER A 238 -20.59 1.77 11.96
C SER A 238 -19.83 0.84 11.01
N SER A 239 -20.31 -0.40 10.84
CA SER A 239 -19.71 -1.37 9.90
C SER A 239 -19.68 -0.87 8.44
N VAL A 240 -20.72 -0.17 8.00
CA VAL A 240 -20.80 0.40 6.65
C VAL A 240 -19.82 1.56 6.50
N TYR A 241 -19.77 2.47 7.48
CA TYR A 241 -18.85 3.61 7.48
C TYR A 241 -17.39 3.16 7.47
N LEU A 242 -17.05 2.17 8.29
CA LEU A 242 -15.71 1.57 8.30
C LEU A 242 -15.39 0.87 6.98
N GLY A 243 -16.36 0.18 6.38
CA GLY A 243 -16.19 -0.41 5.05
C GLY A 243 -15.87 0.63 3.98
N VAL A 244 -16.58 1.76 3.96
CA VAL A 244 -16.30 2.88 3.04
C VAL A 244 -14.91 3.46 3.30
N TYR A 245 -14.56 3.69 4.57
CA TYR A 245 -13.25 4.23 4.96
C TYR A 245 -12.09 3.35 4.50
N TYR A 246 -12.11 2.04 4.79
CA TYR A 246 -11.07 1.11 4.36
C TYR A 246 -11.04 0.92 2.84
N THR A 247 -12.19 0.95 2.16
CA THR A 247 -12.22 0.89 0.69
C THR A 247 -11.53 2.11 0.09
N MET A 248 -11.79 3.31 0.60
CA MET A 248 -11.11 4.53 0.13
C MET A 248 -9.61 4.50 0.42
N ALA A 249 -9.21 3.95 1.57
CA ALA A 249 -7.78 3.74 1.88
C ALA A 249 -7.09 2.78 0.89
N VAL A 250 -7.82 1.82 0.30
CA VAL A 250 -7.33 0.93 -0.78
C VAL A 250 -7.31 1.61 -2.15
N VAL A 251 -8.19 2.57 -2.40
CA VAL A 251 -8.18 3.39 -3.64
C VAL A 251 -6.96 4.32 -3.67
N GLY A 252 -6.51 4.82 -2.52
CA GLY A 252 -5.34 5.68 -2.39
C GLY A 252 -4.08 5.18 -3.11
N PRO A 253 -3.55 3.98 -2.81
CA PRO A 253 -2.37 3.41 -3.47
C PRO A 253 -2.52 3.37 -4.99
N ALA A 254 -3.69 2.99 -5.50
CA ALA A 254 -3.92 2.94 -6.94
C ALA A 254 -3.88 4.32 -7.60
N LEU A 255 -4.46 5.35 -6.96
CA LEU A 255 -4.30 6.74 -7.40
C LEU A 255 -2.82 7.14 -7.41
N GLY A 256 -2.05 6.70 -6.40
CA GLY A 256 -0.61 6.95 -6.33
C GLY A 256 0.19 6.28 -7.45
N TYR A 257 -0.14 5.04 -7.82
CA TYR A 257 0.47 4.36 -8.97
C TYR A 257 0.15 5.04 -10.29
N VAL A 258 -1.12 5.39 -10.52
CA VAL A 258 -1.55 6.03 -11.77
C VAL A 258 -0.96 7.44 -11.88
N LEU A 259 -1.16 8.29 -10.86
CA LEU A 259 -0.64 9.65 -10.88
C LEU A 259 0.89 9.66 -10.87
N GLY A 260 1.52 8.81 -10.06
CA GLY A 260 2.98 8.67 -10.01
C GLY A 260 3.55 8.23 -11.35
N GLY A 261 2.96 7.22 -11.99
CA GLY A 261 3.37 6.76 -13.32
C GLY A 261 3.26 7.85 -14.39
N GLN A 262 2.20 8.67 -14.34
CA GLN A 262 2.08 9.84 -15.22
C GLN A 262 3.14 10.91 -14.93
N MET A 263 3.44 11.18 -13.66
CA MET A 263 4.51 12.14 -13.31
C MET A 263 5.89 11.63 -13.74
N LEU A 264 6.11 10.32 -13.80
CA LEU A 264 7.38 9.74 -14.30
C LEU A 264 7.58 9.92 -15.81
N ASN A 265 6.53 10.21 -16.59
CA ASN A 265 6.65 10.58 -18.01
C ASN A 265 7.15 12.01 -18.22
N ILE A 266 7.24 12.82 -17.17
CA ILE A 266 7.74 14.19 -17.21
C ILE A 266 9.19 14.18 -16.72
N TYR A 267 10.09 14.88 -17.42
CA TYR A 267 11.50 14.93 -17.05
C TYR A 267 11.70 15.58 -15.68
N THR A 268 12.61 15.06 -14.85
CA THR A 268 12.78 15.52 -13.45
C THR A 268 13.08 17.02 -13.32
N ASP A 269 13.82 17.61 -14.26
CA ASP A 269 14.25 19.01 -14.26
C ASP A 269 13.45 19.86 -15.26
N PHE A 270 12.23 19.45 -15.63
CA PHE A 270 11.35 20.16 -16.58
C PHE A 270 11.16 21.67 -16.34
N PRO A 271 11.25 22.23 -15.11
CA PRO A 271 11.12 23.68 -14.92
C PRO A 271 12.34 24.48 -15.41
N THR A 272 13.49 23.82 -15.58
CA THR A 272 14.77 24.48 -15.92
C THR A 272 15.36 23.99 -17.24
N VAL A 273 15.10 22.75 -17.64
CA VAL A 273 15.66 22.12 -18.84
C VAL A 273 14.55 21.46 -19.65
N ASP A 274 14.50 21.77 -20.94
CA ASP A 274 13.59 21.13 -21.87
C ASP A 274 14.18 19.80 -22.38
N SER A 275 13.43 18.70 -22.24
CA SER A 275 13.86 17.35 -22.64
C SER A 275 14.22 17.23 -24.12
N GLU A 276 13.59 18.04 -24.98
CA GLU A 276 13.92 18.05 -26.41
C GLU A 276 15.31 18.63 -26.66
N THR A 277 15.72 19.62 -25.84
CA THR A 277 17.05 20.25 -25.93
C THR A 277 18.18 19.37 -25.43
N ILE A 278 17.88 18.17 -24.91
CA ILE A 278 18.85 17.18 -24.43
C ILE A 278 18.69 15.83 -25.15
N GLY A 279 17.64 15.67 -25.98
CA GLY A 279 17.44 14.49 -26.81
C GLY A 279 17.14 13.21 -26.02
N ILE A 280 16.34 13.32 -24.95
CA ILE A 280 15.89 12.17 -24.15
C ILE A 280 14.37 12.07 -24.11
N THR A 281 13.87 10.85 -24.03
CA THR A 281 12.44 10.51 -23.89
C THR A 281 12.20 9.63 -22.67
N PRO A 282 10.95 9.40 -22.22
CA PRO A 282 10.65 8.42 -21.17
C PRO A 282 11.11 6.98 -21.46
N GLN A 283 11.40 6.67 -22.74
CA GLN A 283 11.94 5.38 -23.17
C GLN A 283 13.48 5.38 -23.23
N SER A 284 14.13 6.51 -22.93
CA SER A 284 15.58 6.58 -22.81
C SER A 284 16.03 5.94 -21.50
N SER A 285 17.08 5.12 -21.57
CA SER A 285 17.61 4.37 -20.41
C SER A 285 18.10 5.27 -19.27
N VAL A 286 18.56 6.47 -19.61
CA VAL A 286 19.03 7.53 -18.71
C VAL A 286 17.91 8.46 -18.22
N TRP A 287 16.65 8.17 -18.56
CA TRP A 287 15.53 9.00 -18.16
C TRP A 287 15.26 8.93 -16.66
N ILE A 288 15.11 10.10 -16.04
CA ILE A 288 14.68 10.27 -14.65
C ILE A 288 13.39 11.08 -14.66
N GLY A 289 12.29 10.44 -14.28
CA GLY A 289 10.99 11.07 -14.19
C GLY A 289 10.84 12.01 -12.99
N ALA A 290 9.84 12.88 -13.01
CA ALA A 290 9.57 13.91 -12.00
C ALA A 290 9.00 13.33 -10.67
N TRP A 291 9.82 12.52 -10.00
CA TRP A 291 9.46 11.76 -8.80
C TRP A 291 9.03 12.61 -7.60
N TRP A 292 9.47 13.88 -7.51
CA TRP A 292 9.23 14.76 -6.37
C TRP A 292 7.86 15.46 -6.42
N VAL A 293 7.26 15.63 -7.61
CA VAL A 293 6.05 16.45 -7.83
C VAL A 293 4.86 15.91 -7.04
N GLY A 294 4.68 14.58 -7.03
CA GLY A 294 3.60 13.91 -6.29
C GLY A 294 3.64 14.22 -4.79
N PHE A 295 4.83 14.37 -4.22
CA PHE A 295 4.99 14.66 -2.79
C PHE A 295 4.67 16.12 -2.42
N ILE A 296 4.88 17.07 -3.35
CA ILE A 296 4.41 18.45 -3.13
C ILE A 296 2.89 18.50 -3.23
N LEU A 297 2.31 17.81 -4.21
CA LEU A 297 0.86 17.67 -4.34
C LEU A 297 0.24 17.06 -3.07
N SER A 298 0.83 16.00 -2.54
CA SER A 298 0.32 15.37 -1.32
C SER A 298 0.42 16.27 -0.09
N ALA A 299 1.47 17.09 0.04
CA ALA A 299 1.60 18.06 1.12
C ALA A 299 0.47 19.11 1.10
N ILE A 300 0.12 19.61 -0.10
CA ILE A 300 -1.00 20.54 -0.28
C ILE A 300 -2.32 19.87 0.08
N LEU A 301 -2.55 18.64 -0.41
CA LEU A 301 -3.76 17.88 -0.10
C LEU A 301 -3.89 17.57 1.40
N CYS A 302 -2.78 17.23 2.07
CA CYS A 302 -2.74 17.04 3.52
C CYS A 302 -3.16 18.31 4.26
N LEU A 303 -2.68 19.49 3.84
CA LEU A 303 -3.07 20.76 4.43
C LEU A 303 -4.57 21.05 4.25
N ILE A 304 -5.11 20.81 3.06
CA ILE A 304 -6.54 20.97 2.76
C ILE A 304 -7.40 20.07 3.65
N VAL A 305 -6.99 18.81 3.86
CA VAL A 305 -7.76 17.84 4.66
C VAL A 305 -7.58 18.04 6.17
N ALA A 306 -6.39 18.46 6.61
CA ALA A 306 -6.11 18.67 8.03
C ALA A 306 -6.92 19.84 8.63
N ILE A 307 -7.10 20.93 7.87
CA ILE A 307 -7.80 22.13 8.35
C ILE A 307 -9.23 21.81 8.83
N PRO A 308 -10.10 21.13 8.05
CA PRO A 308 -11.41 20.69 8.51
C PRO A 308 -11.36 19.69 9.66
N LEU A 309 -10.43 18.71 9.64
CA LEU A 309 -10.31 17.71 10.71
C LEU A 309 -9.99 18.34 12.07
N LEU A 310 -9.11 19.33 12.10
CA LEU A 310 -8.77 20.09 13.31
C LEU A 310 -9.97 20.86 13.90
N ALA A 311 -10.98 21.15 13.08
CA ALA A 311 -12.16 21.88 13.51
C ALA A 311 -13.23 20.99 14.18
N PHE A 312 -13.20 19.66 13.99
CA PHE A 312 -14.24 18.78 14.55
C PHE A 312 -14.16 18.71 16.09
N PRO A 313 -15.33 18.68 16.78
CA PRO A 313 -15.37 18.51 18.23
C PRO A 313 -14.97 17.09 18.65
N TYR A 314 -14.60 16.94 19.92
CA TYR A 314 -14.22 15.65 20.50
C TYR A 314 -15.34 14.59 20.42
N GLU A 315 -16.61 15.03 20.45
CA GLU A 315 -17.80 14.20 20.29
C GLU A 315 -18.82 14.88 19.36
N LEU A 316 -19.49 14.09 18.51
CA LEU A 316 -20.59 14.52 17.67
C LEU A 316 -21.93 14.46 18.43
N PRO A 317 -22.94 15.24 18.02
CA PRO A 317 -24.26 15.23 18.66
C PRO A 317 -24.88 13.82 18.65
N GLY A 318 -25.40 13.37 19.80
CA GLY A 318 -26.03 12.05 19.94
C GLY A 318 -25.07 10.89 20.23
N ALA A 319 -23.74 11.12 20.24
CA ALA A 319 -22.75 10.07 20.49
C ALA A 319 -22.89 9.43 21.90
N ALA A 320 -23.24 10.21 22.92
CA ALA A 320 -23.43 9.71 24.29
C ALA A 320 -24.56 8.67 24.40
N GLU A 321 -25.69 8.93 23.73
CA GLU A 321 -26.86 8.03 23.69
C GLU A 321 -26.57 6.75 22.88
N ILE A 322 -25.83 6.90 21.77
CA ILE A 322 -25.37 5.76 20.96
C ILE A 322 -24.40 4.88 21.76
N ARG A 323 -23.53 5.45 22.60
CA ARG A 323 -22.60 4.68 23.44
C ARG A 323 -23.34 3.89 24.52
N ALA A 324 -24.41 4.45 25.10
CA ALA A 324 -25.21 3.80 26.14
C ALA A 324 -26.02 2.58 25.63
N SER A 325 -26.37 2.54 24.34
CA SER A 325 -27.18 1.45 23.74
C SER A 325 -26.37 0.20 23.31
N LYS A 326 -25.05 0.16 23.54
CA LYS A 326 -24.19 -0.94 23.07
C LYS A 326 -24.15 -2.14 24.05
N VAL A 327 -24.92 -3.22 23.78
CA VAL A 327 -24.86 -4.53 24.51
C VAL A 327 -23.74 -5.47 23.98
N SER A 328 -23.13 -6.31 24.83
CA SER A 328 -21.93 -7.15 24.57
C SER A 328 -22.25 -8.65 24.31
N GLU A 329 -21.63 -9.27 23.29
CA GLU A 329 -21.79 -10.68 22.84
C GLU A 329 -20.52 -11.57 23.02
N ALA A 330 -19.69 -11.34 24.05
CA ALA A 330 -18.36 -11.96 24.21
C ALA A 330 -18.33 -13.45 24.68
N HIS A 331 -17.22 -14.17 24.43
CA HIS A 331 -16.93 -15.53 24.94
C HIS A 331 -16.70 -15.58 26.47
N GLU A 332 -17.30 -16.57 27.15
CA GLU A 332 -17.40 -16.67 28.62
C GLU A 332 -16.06 -16.75 29.38
N GLY A 333 -16.02 -16.08 30.54
CA GLY A 333 -14.98 -16.21 31.57
C GLY A 333 -14.69 -14.91 32.31
N ALA A 334 -15.12 -14.81 33.58
CA ALA A 334 -14.93 -13.72 34.54
C ALA A 334 -15.47 -12.32 34.12
N ALA A 335 -16.67 -12.02 34.61
CA ALA A 335 -17.19 -10.67 34.71
C ALA A 335 -16.34 -9.90 35.74
N SER A 336 -15.46 -9.03 35.25
CA SER A 336 -15.06 -7.84 36.00
C SER A 336 -15.34 -6.64 35.12
N LYS A 337 -16.06 -5.66 35.67
CA LYS A 337 -16.42 -4.40 35.01
C LYS A 337 -15.14 -3.76 34.46
N SER A 338 -14.99 -3.67 33.14
CA SER A 338 -13.92 -2.88 32.53
C SER A 338 -14.52 -1.64 31.89
N ALA A 339 -14.34 -0.52 32.58
CA ALA A 339 -14.22 0.77 31.92
C ALA A 339 -13.01 0.71 30.98
N ALA A 340 -13.08 1.43 29.85
CA ALA A 340 -11.97 1.66 28.94
C ALA A 340 -10.64 1.80 29.70
N PHE A 341 -9.64 0.99 29.34
CA PHE A 341 -8.29 0.90 29.92
C PHE A 341 -7.85 2.19 30.64
N SER A 342 -8.03 2.23 31.97
CA SER A 342 -7.60 3.36 32.80
C SER A 342 -6.14 3.25 33.21
N ALA A 343 -5.50 2.07 33.10
CA ALA A 343 -4.12 1.83 33.50
C ALA A 343 -3.29 1.05 32.45
N LEU A 344 -2.10 1.59 32.11
CA LEU A 344 -1.10 0.93 31.24
C LEU A 344 -0.64 -0.44 31.79
N HIS A 345 -0.76 -0.65 33.10
CA HIS A 345 -0.34 -1.88 33.79
C HIS A 345 -1.26 -3.08 33.48
N GLU A 346 -2.47 -2.87 32.98
CA GLU A 346 -3.41 -3.96 32.64
C GLU A 346 -3.19 -4.50 31.20
N LEU A 347 -2.44 -3.77 30.37
CA LEU A 347 -2.12 -4.15 28.99
C LEU A 347 -1.34 -5.48 28.85
N PRO A 348 -0.31 -5.79 29.68
CA PRO A 348 0.42 -7.04 29.55
C PRO A 348 -0.47 -8.25 29.83
N GLN A 349 -1.35 -8.16 30.84
CA GLN A 349 -2.26 -9.25 31.19
C GLN A 349 -3.30 -9.48 30.08
N ALA A 350 -3.90 -8.41 29.55
CA ALA A 350 -4.80 -8.50 28.40
C ALA A 350 -4.09 -9.08 27.16
N THR A 351 -2.84 -8.66 26.90
CA THR A 351 -2.04 -9.19 25.79
C THR A 351 -1.81 -10.69 25.95
N VAL A 352 -1.39 -11.13 27.14
CA VAL A 352 -1.18 -12.55 27.44
C VAL A 352 -2.46 -13.35 27.28
N ALA A 353 -3.61 -12.82 27.69
CA ALA A 353 -4.91 -13.47 27.50
C ALA A 353 -5.24 -13.68 26.01
N LEU A 354 -5.01 -12.69 25.15
CA LEU A 354 -5.20 -12.84 23.70
C LEU A 354 -4.18 -13.80 23.08
N MET A 355 -2.92 -13.75 23.53
CA MET A 355 -1.86 -14.64 23.05
C MET A 355 -2.10 -16.10 23.43
N ARG A 356 -2.90 -16.37 24.48
CA ARG A 356 -3.34 -17.73 24.83
C ARG A 356 -4.43 -18.27 23.92
N ASN A 357 -5.08 -17.45 23.10
CA ASN A 357 -6.02 -17.91 22.09
C ASN A 357 -5.24 -18.37 20.84
N PRO A 358 -5.09 -19.70 20.59
CA PRO A 358 -4.28 -20.19 19.48
C PRO A 358 -4.85 -19.79 18.11
N THR A 359 -6.18 -19.71 17.99
CA THR A 359 -6.83 -19.27 16.74
C THR A 359 -6.43 -17.85 16.41
N PHE A 360 -6.47 -16.96 17.40
CA PHE A 360 -6.04 -15.58 17.22
C PHE A 360 -4.56 -15.51 16.84
N VAL A 361 -3.68 -16.26 17.50
CA VAL A 361 -2.24 -16.26 17.17
C VAL A 361 -2.00 -16.69 15.71
N PHE A 362 -2.59 -17.79 15.26
CA PHE A 362 -2.40 -18.26 13.89
C PHE A 362 -3.04 -17.34 12.83
N LEU A 363 -4.20 -16.72 13.11
CA LEU A 363 -4.77 -15.69 12.23
C LEU A 363 -3.84 -14.48 12.08
N ASN A 364 -3.16 -14.08 13.15
CA ASN A 364 -2.18 -13.00 13.08
C ASN A 364 -0.92 -13.39 12.31
N LEU A 365 -0.45 -14.63 12.45
CA LEU A 365 0.70 -15.14 11.69
C LEU A 365 0.37 -15.24 10.20
N ALA A 366 -0.84 -15.69 9.85
CA ALA A 366 -1.35 -15.67 8.48
C ALA A 366 -1.46 -14.24 7.93
N GLY A 367 -1.96 -13.30 8.74
CA GLY A 367 -1.97 -11.88 8.39
C GLY A 367 -0.57 -11.30 8.20
N ALA A 368 0.42 -11.75 8.97
CA ALA A 368 1.80 -11.31 8.84
C ALA A 368 2.46 -11.85 7.56
N SER A 369 2.24 -13.12 7.21
CA SER A 369 2.76 -13.68 5.95
C SER A 369 2.09 -13.06 4.72
N GLU A 370 0.77 -12.85 4.74
CA GLU A 370 0.08 -12.10 3.67
C GLU A 370 0.56 -10.64 3.60
N GLY A 371 0.69 -9.97 4.75
CA GLY A 371 1.20 -8.61 4.83
C GLY A 371 2.63 -8.46 4.30
N MET A 372 3.49 -9.45 4.55
CA MET A 372 4.85 -9.52 4.01
C MET A 372 4.83 -9.47 2.48
N LEU A 373 4.00 -10.32 1.85
CA LEU A 373 3.89 -10.36 0.40
C LEU A 373 3.29 -9.09 -0.17
N ILE A 374 2.22 -8.58 0.43
CA ILE A 374 1.56 -7.35 -0.03
C ILE A 374 2.54 -6.17 0.02
N SER A 375 3.26 -5.99 1.14
CA SER A 375 4.22 -4.90 1.32
C SER A 375 5.43 -5.03 0.39
N GLY A 376 6.04 -6.22 0.31
CA GLY A 376 7.23 -6.45 -0.51
C GLY A 376 6.95 -6.32 -2.01
N PHE A 377 5.84 -6.88 -2.50
CA PHE A 377 5.44 -6.71 -3.89
C PHE A 377 4.95 -5.30 -4.20
N ALA A 378 4.27 -4.62 -3.28
CA ALA A 378 3.93 -3.21 -3.52
C ALA A 378 5.21 -2.39 -3.79
N ALA A 379 6.27 -2.57 -2.99
CA ALA A 379 7.52 -1.85 -3.21
C ALA A 379 8.24 -2.24 -4.52
N PHE A 380 8.40 -3.54 -4.80
CA PHE A 380 9.35 -4.00 -5.82
C PHE A 380 8.74 -4.66 -7.06
N LEU A 381 7.41 -4.84 -7.12
CA LEU A 381 6.76 -5.39 -8.32
C LEU A 381 6.89 -4.47 -9.55
N PRO A 382 6.78 -3.13 -9.46
CA PRO A 382 7.06 -2.25 -10.60
C PRO A 382 8.47 -2.46 -11.16
N LYS A 383 9.45 -2.55 -10.26
CA LYS A 383 10.85 -2.81 -10.62
C LYS A 383 11.03 -4.17 -11.29
N LEU A 384 10.34 -5.20 -10.81
CA LEU A 384 10.35 -6.51 -11.47
C LEU A 384 9.78 -6.41 -12.89
N ILE A 385 8.65 -5.72 -13.08
CA ILE A 385 8.02 -5.57 -14.39
C ILE A 385 8.91 -4.77 -15.35
N GLU A 386 9.51 -3.67 -14.87
CA GLU A 386 10.47 -2.84 -15.61
C GLU A 386 11.64 -3.68 -16.16
N ASN A 387 12.25 -4.52 -15.32
CA ASN A 387 13.43 -5.31 -15.70
C ASN A 387 13.08 -6.58 -16.50
N GLN A 388 12.06 -7.34 -16.09
CA GLN A 388 11.69 -8.59 -16.76
C GLN A 388 11.13 -8.36 -18.15
N PHE A 389 10.21 -7.38 -18.28
CA PHE A 389 9.47 -7.15 -19.52
C PHE A 389 9.97 -5.93 -20.27
N ALA A 390 11.08 -5.33 -19.84
CA ALA A 390 11.78 -4.36 -20.65
C ALA A 390 10.95 -3.09 -20.97
N VAL A 391 9.99 -2.78 -20.09
CA VAL A 391 9.11 -1.61 -20.20
C VAL A 391 9.64 -0.45 -19.38
N SER A 392 9.19 0.77 -19.69
CA SER A 392 9.58 1.94 -18.90
C SER A 392 9.00 1.91 -17.47
N ALA A 393 9.63 2.64 -16.55
CA ALA A 393 9.17 2.74 -15.16
C ALA A 393 7.74 3.30 -15.06
N SER A 394 7.36 4.22 -15.95
CA SER A 394 6.01 4.79 -16.01
C SER A 394 4.97 3.76 -16.46
N GLU A 395 5.26 2.97 -17.49
CA GLU A 395 4.38 1.90 -17.97
C GLU A 395 4.17 0.82 -16.91
N ALA A 396 5.24 0.37 -16.25
CA ALA A 396 5.17 -0.61 -15.16
C ALA A 396 4.28 -0.11 -14.00
N ALA A 397 4.45 1.15 -13.59
CA ALA A 397 3.64 1.78 -12.56
C ALA A 397 2.16 1.90 -12.96
N LEU A 398 1.87 2.28 -14.21
CA LEU A 398 0.51 2.40 -14.72
C LEU A 398 -0.21 1.05 -14.76
N LEU A 399 0.46 0.00 -15.22
CA LEU A 399 -0.07 -1.37 -15.21
C LEU A 399 -0.45 -1.79 -13.79
N LEU A 400 0.43 -1.56 -12.81
CA LEU A 400 0.14 -1.91 -11.42
C LEU A 400 -1.02 -1.09 -10.84
N GLY A 401 -1.10 0.21 -11.17
CA GLY A 401 -2.20 1.07 -10.74
C GLY A 401 -3.57 0.61 -11.26
N VAL A 402 -3.63 0.25 -12.55
CA VAL A 402 -4.85 -0.25 -13.20
C VAL A 402 -5.29 -1.61 -12.64
N ILE A 403 -4.33 -2.50 -12.32
CA ILE A 403 -4.62 -3.81 -11.72
C ILE A 403 -5.09 -3.68 -10.27
N THR A 404 -4.49 -2.75 -9.50
CA THR A 404 -4.71 -2.63 -8.05
C THR A 404 -6.14 -2.24 -7.69
N VAL A 405 -6.81 -1.39 -8.47
CA VAL A 405 -8.21 -0.99 -8.18
C VAL A 405 -9.19 -2.18 -8.24
N PRO A 406 -9.35 -2.89 -9.37
CA PRO A 406 -10.28 -4.01 -9.47
C PRO A 406 -9.84 -5.21 -8.63
N ALA A 407 -8.53 -5.53 -8.57
CA ALA A 407 -8.06 -6.68 -7.79
C ALA A 407 -8.10 -6.41 -6.28
N GLY A 408 -7.54 -5.28 -5.84
CA GLY A 408 -7.46 -4.90 -4.44
C GLY A 408 -8.81 -4.50 -3.87
N GLY A 409 -9.45 -3.48 -4.46
CA GLY A 409 -10.75 -2.99 -4.02
C GLY A 409 -11.86 -4.01 -4.25
N GLY A 410 -11.92 -4.57 -5.46
CA GLY A 410 -12.92 -5.60 -5.82
C GLY A 410 -12.76 -6.88 -5.00
N GLY A 411 -11.53 -7.38 -4.84
CA GLY A 411 -11.26 -8.57 -4.02
C GLY A 411 -11.71 -8.38 -2.57
N THR A 412 -11.30 -7.28 -1.94
CA THR A 412 -11.67 -6.91 -0.57
C THR A 412 -13.20 -6.86 -0.39
N PHE A 413 -13.91 -6.21 -1.32
CA PHE A 413 -15.36 -6.11 -1.29
C PHE A 413 -16.05 -7.48 -1.48
N ILE A 414 -15.62 -8.26 -2.49
CA ILE A 414 -16.15 -9.61 -2.76
C ILE A 414 -15.93 -10.51 -1.54
N GLY A 415 -14.77 -10.45 -0.88
CA GLY A 415 -14.49 -11.24 0.32
C GLY A 415 -15.48 -10.96 1.45
N GLY A 416 -15.76 -9.68 1.73
CA GLY A 416 -16.79 -9.29 2.71
C GLY A 416 -18.21 -9.69 2.28
N TRP A 417 -18.53 -9.54 1.00
CA TRP A 417 -19.82 -9.92 0.43
C TRP A 417 -20.08 -11.43 0.53
N LEU A 418 -19.07 -12.28 0.25
CA LEU A 418 -19.18 -13.75 0.35
C LEU A 418 -19.49 -14.21 1.77
N VAL A 419 -18.84 -13.62 2.78
CA VAL A 419 -19.11 -13.90 4.20
C VAL A 419 -20.57 -13.60 4.54
N LYS A 420 -21.11 -12.48 4.05
CA LYS A 420 -22.51 -12.09 4.25
C LYS A 420 -23.48 -12.98 3.47
N ARG A 421 -23.22 -13.22 2.18
CA ARG A 421 -24.11 -13.94 1.26
C ARG A 421 -24.31 -15.40 1.66
N TRP A 422 -23.25 -16.04 2.17
CA TRP A 422 -23.27 -17.43 2.62
C TRP A 422 -23.48 -17.57 4.12
N LYS A 423 -23.71 -16.46 4.85
CA LYS A 423 -23.96 -16.45 6.31
C LYS A 423 -22.92 -17.29 7.08
N LEU A 424 -21.64 -17.18 6.69
CA LEU A 424 -20.59 -18.03 7.23
C LEU A 424 -20.35 -17.73 8.72
N ALA A 425 -20.35 -18.78 9.55
CA ALA A 425 -19.84 -18.74 10.92
C ALA A 425 -18.30 -18.64 10.93
N CYS A 426 -17.68 -18.35 12.08
CA CYS A 426 -16.22 -18.14 12.19
C CYS A 426 -15.40 -19.29 11.55
N ALA A 427 -15.74 -20.55 11.86
CA ALA A 427 -15.08 -21.71 11.24
C ALA A 427 -15.22 -21.72 9.70
N GLY A 428 -16.39 -21.35 9.17
CA GLY A 428 -16.63 -21.24 7.72
C GLY A 428 -15.85 -20.10 7.07
N ILE A 429 -15.68 -18.98 7.78
CA ILE A 429 -14.86 -17.86 7.32
C ILE A 429 -13.38 -18.28 7.21
N ILE A 430 -12.84 -18.96 8.22
CA ILE A 430 -11.43 -19.40 8.17
C ILE A 430 -11.22 -20.44 7.05
N LYS A 431 -12.17 -21.36 6.83
CA LYS A 431 -12.14 -22.27 5.67
C LYS A 431 -12.13 -21.54 4.33
N LEU A 432 -12.90 -20.46 4.21
CA LEU A 432 -12.87 -19.60 3.02
C LEU A 432 -11.49 -18.97 2.83
N CYS A 433 -10.85 -18.47 3.90
CA CYS A 433 -9.48 -17.96 3.82
C CYS A 433 -8.49 -19.02 3.33
N VAL A 434 -8.57 -20.26 3.84
CA VAL A 434 -7.71 -21.37 3.37
C VAL A 434 -7.92 -21.64 1.87
N ALA A 435 -9.17 -21.78 1.43
CA ALA A 435 -9.47 -22.07 0.03
C ALA A 435 -8.98 -20.97 -0.92
N VAL A 436 -9.23 -19.71 -0.57
CA VAL A 436 -8.86 -18.55 -1.37
C VAL A 436 -7.34 -18.35 -1.42
N THR A 437 -6.65 -18.53 -0.29
CA THR A 437 -5.18 -18.44 -0.25
C THR A 437 -4.51 -19.59 -0.99
N LEU A 438 -5.09 -20.79 -0.99
CA LEU A 438 -4.62 -21.90 -1.81
C LEU A 438 -4.73 -21.58 -3.31
N ILE A 439 -5.85 -20.99 -3.75
CA ILE A 439 -6.02 -20.52 -5.13
C ILE A 439 -4.97 -19.45 -5.48
N ALA A 440 -4.76 -18.47 -4.58
CA ALA A 440 -3.71 -17.47 -4.76
C ALA A 440 -2.30 -18.09 -4.86
N ALA A 441 -2.01 -19.14 -4.09
CA ALA A 441 -0.74 -19.87 -4.14
C ALA A 441 -0.51 -20.54 -5.49
N VAL A 442 -1.56 -21.09 -6.12
CA VAL A 442 -1.47 -21.66 -7.48
C VAL A 442 -1.14 -20.57 -8.50
N PHE A 443 -1.82 -19.42 -8.44
CA PHE A 443 -1.54 -18.31 -9.36
C PHE A 443 -0.16 -17.68 -9.13
N THR A 444 0.47 -17.90 -7.97
CA THR A 444 1.83 -17.39 -7.67
C THR A 444 2.90 -17.99 -8.59
N PHE A 445 2.62 -19.12 -9.26
CA PHE A 445 3.47 -19.62 -10.33
C PHE A 445 3.54 -18.70 -11.55
N SER A 446 2.81 -17.58 -11.58
CA SER A 446 2.99 -16.50 -12.55
C SER A 446 4.44 -16.02 -12.66
N PHE A 447 5.20 -16.05 -11.56
CA PHE A 447 6.61 -15.65 -11.56
C PHE A 447 7.53 -16.60 -12.34
N VAL A 448 7.07 -17.79 -12.76
CA VAL A 448 7.81 -18.67 -13.70
C VAL A 448 7.89 -18.06 -15.10
N LEU A 449 6.97 -17.14 -15.44
CA LEU A 449 7.02 -16.40 -16.69
C LEU A 449 8.15 -15.35 -16.62
N SER A 450 9.34 -15.77 -17.01
CA SER A 450 10.53 -14.92 -17.12
C SER A 450 10.91 -14.71 -18.57
N CYS A 451 11.44 -13.54 -18.89
CA CYS A 451 12.07 -13.25 -20.18
C CYS A 451 13.59 -13.41 -20.06
N ASP A 452 14.26 -13.66 -21.18
CA ASP A 452 15.72 -13.70 -21.21
C ASP A 452 16.33 -12.33 -20.91
N ASP A 453 17.58 -12.32 -20.45
CA ASP A 453 18.33 -11.08 -20.25
C ASP A 453 18.57 -10.38 -21.60
N TYR A 454 18.66 -9.06 -21.58
CA TYR A 454 19.15 -8.32 -22.74
C TYR A 454 20.54 -8.81 -23.17
N PRO A 455 20.80 -8.94 -24.47
CA PRO A 455 22.15 -9.23 -24.97
C PRO A 455 23.03 -7.99 -24.77
N PHE A 456 23.64 -7.90 -23.59
CA PHE A 456 24.52 -6.84 -23.14
C PHE A 456 25.97 -7.21 -23.46
N ALA A 457 26.61 -6.42 -24.31
CA ALA A 457 27.97 -6.65 -24.76
C ALA A 457 28.98 -6.58 -23.59
N GLY A 458 29.73 -7.65 -23.39
CA GLY A 458 30.71 -7.80 -22.31
C GLY A 458 30.13 -8.21 -20.95
N VAL A 459 28.83 -8.50 -20.87
CA VAL A 459 28.19 -8.97 -19.62
C VAL A 459 27.43 -10.27 -19.84
N THR A 460 26.39 -10.25 -20.69
CA THR A 460 25.60 -11.46 -21.00
C THR A 460 26.02 -12.09 -22.32
N VAL A 461 26.50 -11.28 -23.28
CA VAL A 461 27.05 -11.74 -24.56
C VAL A 461 28.44 -11.13 -24.79
N ASN A 462 29.32 -11.88 -25.46
CA ASN A 462 30.63 -11.35 -25.83
C ASN A 462 30.52 -10.30 -26.95
N TYR A 463 31.47 -9.37 -26.98
CA TYR A 463 31.66 -8.50 -28.14
C TYR A 463 31.94 -9.33 -29.39
N ASN A 464 31.55 -8.80 -30.56
CA ASN A 464 31.85 -9.43 -31.85
C ASN A 464 33.32 -9.26 -32.26
N SER A 465 34.08 -8.43 -31.55
CA SER A 465 35.53 -8.29 -31.71
C SER A 465 36.28 -9.08 -30.62
N PRO A 466 37.52 -9.54 -30.89
CA PRO A 466 38.29 -10.30 -29.93
C PRO A 466 38.49 -9.54 -28.61
N SER A 467 38.51 -10.27 -27.50
CA SER A 467 38.82 -9.74 -26.17
C SER A 467 40.26 -9.21 -26.11
N VAL A 468 40.49 -8.15 -25.35
CA VAL A 468 41.83 -7.62 -25.11
C VAL A 468 42.47 -8.35 -23.92
N THR A 469 43.67 -8.89 -24.11
CA THR A 469 44.45 -9.52 -23.01
C THR A 469 44.75 -8.51 -21.91
N GLY A 470 44.30 -8.81 -20.68
CA GLY A 470 44.42 -7.91 -19.52
C GLY A 470 43.34 -6.83 -19.42
N GLY A 471 42.41 -6.76 -20.38
CA GLY A 471 41.23 -5.90 -20.31
C GLY A 471 40.08 -6.54 -19.52
N GLY A 472 39.21 -5.71 -18.94
CA GLY A 472 37.97 -6.17 -18.31
C GLY A 472 36.95 -6.69 -19.32
N ALA A 473 35.82 -7.24 -18.85
CA ALA A 473 34.81 -7.85 -19.71
C ALA A 473 34.14 -6.87 -20.72
N LEU A 474 34.17 -5.56 -20.42
CA LEU A 474 33.67 -4.49 -21.29
C LEU A 474 34.72 -4.02 -22.34
N ALA A 475 35.95 -4.51 -22.28
CA ALA A 475 37.04 -4.12 -23.17
C ALA A 475 37.23 -5.14 -24.32
N ALA A 476 37.13 -4.65 -25.54
CA ALA A 476 37.28 -5.43 -26.76
C ALA A 476 38.15 -4.68 -27.78
N GLN A 477 38.70 -5.36 -28.79
CA GLN A 477 39.59 -4.71 -29.76
C GLN A 477 38.93 -3.51 -30.48
N CYS A 478 37.61 -3.55 -30.68
CA CYS A 478 36.86 -2.45 -31.31
C CYS A 478 36.82 -1.16 -30.47
N ASN A 479 36.94 -1.24 -29.14
CA ASN A 479 36.89 -0.08 -28.23
C ASN A 479 38.21 0.17 -27.46
N ALA A 480 39.24 -0.67 -27.66
CA ALA A 480 40.52 -0.59 -26.98
C ALA A 480 41.24 0.76 -27.15
N GLY A 481 41.08 1.40 -28.32
CA GLY A 481 41.70 2.69 -28.62
C GLY A 481 40.94 3.92 -28.10
N CYS A 482 39.79 3.73 -27.45
CA CYS A 482 38.89 4.81 -27.07
C CYS A 482 39.11 5.35 -25.64
N GLY A 483 39.73 4.58 -24.75
CA GLY A 483 39.96 4.98 -23.35
C GLY A 483 38.68 5.09 -22.50
N CYS A 484 37.72 4.15 -22.66
CA CYS A 484 36.37 4.25 -22.08
C CYS A 484 36.25 4.04 -20.56
N GLU A 485 37.34 3.87 -19.82
CA GLU A 485 37.29 3.59 -18.36
C GLU A 485 36.60 4.70 -17.55
N ARG A 486 36.58 5.94 -18.04
CA ARG A 486 35.87 7.08 -17.41
C ARG A 486 34.47 7.34 -17.97
N ALA A 487 34.07 6.62 -19.02
CA ALA A 487 32.77 6.83 -19.63
C ALA A 487 31.68 6.46 -18.62
N ARG A 488 30.73 7.38 -18.41
CA ARG A 488 29.60 7.12 -17.52
C ARG A 488 28.66 6.10 -18.14
N TYR A 489 27.88 5.43 -17.29
CA TYR A 489 26.83 4.55 -17.75
C TYR A 489 25.79 5.34 -18.56
N ALA A 490 25.68 5.01 -19.84
CA ALA A 490 24.79 5.66 -20.79
C ALA A 490 24.40 4.62 -21.85
N PRO A 491 23.61 3.60 -21.48
CA PRO A 491 23.50 2.43 -22.30
C PRO A 491 22.76 2.75 -23.60
N VAL A 492 23.32 2.28 -24.71
CA VAL A 492 22.81 2.50 -26.06
C VAL A 492 22.41 1.18 -26.69
N CYS A 493 21.30 1.21 -27.43
CA CYS A 493 20.87 0.07 -28.22
C CYS A 493 21.52 0.13 -29.60
N GLY A 494 22.36 -0.85 -29.91
CA GLY A 494 22.93 -1.03 -31.25
C GLY A 494 21.90 -1.58 -32.22
N ARG A 495 22.08 -1.31 -33.51
CA ARG A 495 21.27 -1.88 -34.60
C ARG A 495 21.34 -3.41 -34.70
N ASP A 496 22.30 -4.03 -34.02
CA ASP A 496 22.45 -5.47 -33.82
C ASP A 496 21.57 -6.02 -32.68
N ALA A 497 20.65 -5.19 -32.17
CA ALA A 497 19.78 -5.48 -31.03
C ALA A 497 20.53 -5.78 -29.73
N ARG A 498 21.78 -5.30 -29.60
CA ARG A 498 22.61 -5.45 -28.39
C ARG A 498 22.72 -4.15 -27.61
N VAL A 499 22.77 -4.28 -26.28
CA VAL A 499 22.99 -3.14 -25.39
C VAL A 499 24.49 -2.99 -25.13
N TYR A 500 24.99 -1.77 -25.27
CA TYR A 500 26.36 -1.41 -24.94
C TYR A 500 26.38 -0.48 -23.73
N TYR A 501 27.40 -0.60 -22.86
CA TYR A 501 27.50 0.17 -21.61
C TYR A 501 27.43 1.70 -21.79
N SER A 502 28.07 2.19 -22.85
CA SER A 502 28.08 3.60 -23.23
C SER A 502 28.37 3.73 -24.74
N PRO A 503 28.12 4.89 -25.37
CA PRO A 503 28.49 5.10 -26.77
C PRO A 503 29.99 4.94 -27.02
N CYS A 504 30.86 5.28 -26.05
CA CYS A 504 32.29 4.96 -26.11
C CYS A 504 32.54 3.44 -26.20
N HIS A 505 31.86 2.64 -25.36
CA HIS A 505 32.02 1.18 -25.35
C HIS A 505 31.45 0.52 -26.61
N ALA A 506 30.52 1.16 -27.30
CA ALA A 506 30.06 0.79 -28.64
C ALA A 506 31.03 1.23 -29.75
N GLY A 507 32.06 2.01 -29.43
CA GLY A 507 33.06 2.50 -30.38
C GLY A 507 32.56 3.64 -31.27
N CYS A 508 31.49 4.33 -30.89
CA CYS A 508 30.87 5.39 -31.67
C CYS A 508 31.71 6.67 -31.68
N ARG A 509 31.91 7.25 -32.87
CA ARG A 509 32.74 8.46 -33.06
C ARG A 509 31.94 9.73 -33.29
N ALA A 510 30.68 9.59 -33.70
CA ALA A 510 29.79 10.70 -33.97
C ALA A 510 28.46 10.50 -33.23
N ALA A 511 27.95 11.59 -32.66
CA ALA A 511 26.59 11.69 -32.16
C ALA A 511 25.84 12.75 -32.98
N THR A 512 24.55 12.54 -33.22
CA THR A 512 23.68 13.52 -33.85
C THR A 512 22.33 13.50 -33.17
N ARG A 513 21.82 14.68 -32.90
CA ARG A 513 20.52 14.85 -32.29
C ARG A 513 19.46 14.98 -33.37
N ASN A 514 18.39 14.22 -33.26
CA ASN A 514 17.23 14.35 -34.14
C ASN A 514 15.96 14.29 -33.29
N ASP A 515 15.16 15.35 -33.35
CA ASP A 515 14.02 15.60 -32.46
C ASP A 515 14.37 15.35 -30.97
N SER A 516 13.84 14.25 -30.42
CA SER A 516 13.89 13.86 -29.01
C SER A 516 14.80 12.65 -28.73
N ALA A 517 15.59 12.19 -29.70
CA ALA A 517 16.52 11.07 -29.53
C ALA A 517 17.97 11.45 -29.89
N GLN A 518 18.93 10.80 -29.21
CA GLN A 518 20.33 10.85 -29.59
C GLN A 518 20.68 9.63 -30.45
N LEU A 519 21.15 9.91 -31.66
CA LEU A 519 21.58 8.92 -32.65
C LEU A 519 23.10 8.89 -32.71
N TYR A 520 23.68 7.70 -32.65
CA TYR A 520 25.13 7.49 -32.73
C TYR A 520 25.52 6.82 -34.05
N ARG A 521 26.68 7.21 -34.58
CA ARG A 521 27.22 6.77 -35.86
C ARG A 521 28.70 6.42 -35.75
N ASP A 522 29.17 5.66 -36.74
CA ASP A 522 30.55 5.19 -36.86
C ASP A 522 30.96 4.36 -35.63
N CYS A 523 30.08 3.46 -35.21
CA CYS A 523 30.26 2.62 -34.03
C CYS A 523 31.05 1.35 -34.37
N ALA A 524 32.34 1.32 -34.06
CA ALA A 524 33.24 0.23 -34.43
C ALA A 524 32.89 -1.15 -33.82
N CYS A 525 32.16 -1.18 -32.70
CA CYS A 525 31.77 -2.44 -32.05
C CYS A 525 30.42 -2.98 -32.51
N VAL A 526 29.62 -2.16 -33.19
CA VAL A 526 28.26 -2.52 -33.62
C VAL A 526 28.35 -3.17 -35.00
N GLN A 527 27.73 -4.33 -35.16
CA GLN A 527 27.82 -5.07 -36.42
C GLN A 527 26.91 -4.45 -37.51
N HIS A 528 27.40 -4.46 -38.76
CA HIS A 528 26.69 -3.94 -39.92
C HIS A 528 26.42 -5.05 -40.95
N ASP A 529 25.16 -5.46 -41.09
CA ASP A 529 24.70 -6.36 -42.17
C ASP A 529 24.18 -5.58 -43.41
N GLY A 530 24.69 -4.37 -43.65
CA GLY A 530 24.44 -3.59 -44.88
C GLY A 530 23.20 -2.68 -44.89
N TRP A 531 22.22 -2.85 -43.98
CA TRP A 531 21.05 -1.94 -43.88
C TRP A 531 21.08 -1.08 -42.60
N HIS A 532 21.20 0.25 -42.72
CA HIS A 532 21.09 1.12 -41.55
C HIS A 532 19.62 1.36 -41.19
N PRO A 533 19.20 1.11 -39.93
CA PRO A 533 17.89 1.53 -39.50
C PRO A 533 17.76 3.05 -39.65
N ILE A 534 16.62 3.47 -40.18
CA ILE A 534 16.30 4.87 -40.38
C ILE A 534 15.43 5.31 -39.22
N TYR A 535 15.85 6.35 -38.51
CA TYR A 535 15.00 6.99 -37.51
C TYR A 535 13.99 7.91 -38.21
N TYR A 536 12.70 7.64 -38.02
CA TYR A 536 11.61 8.49 -38.46
C TYR A 536 11.19 9.35 -37.28
N GLY A 537 11.44 10.66 -37.36
CA GLY A 537 11.02 11.63 -36.35
C GLY A 537 9.50 11.60 -36.10
N SER A 538 9.05 12.03 -34.92
CA SER A 538 7.63 11.94 -34.51
C SER A 538 6.66 12.74 -35.40
N LEU A 539 7.17 13.71 -36.16
CA LEU A 539 6.39 14.53 -37.09
C LEU A 539 6.32 13.96 -38.54
N SER A 540 7.04 12.88 -38.83
CA SER A 540 7.14 12.30 -40.19
C SER A 540 6.12 11.19 -40.48
N SER A 541 5.37 10.72 -39.47
CA SER A 541 4.34 9.68 -39.66
C SER A 541 3.04 10.18 -40.31
N LEU A 542 2.89 11.51 -40.48
CA LEU A 542 1.71 12.14 -41.09
C LEU A 542 1.98 12.70 -42.50
N CYS A 543 3.24 12.91 -42.88
CA CYS A 543 3.66 13.37 -44.23
C CYS A 543 5.01 12.73 -44.60
N PRO A 544 5.12 11.89 -45.65
CA PRO A 544 6.36 11.20 -46.02
C PRO A 544 7.41 12.07 -46.75
N ASP A 545 7.16 13.37 -46.95
CA ASP A 545 7.92 14.20 -47.89
C ASP A 545 9.03 15.07 -47.27
N SER A 546 9.33 14.93 -45.97
CA SER A 546 10.51 15.59 -45.36
C SER A 546 11.69 14.64 -45.25
N ASN A 547 12.82 14.99 -45.90
CA ASN A 547 14.13 14.34 -45.88
C ASN A 547 14.82 14.31 -44.49
N SER A 548 14.11 14.02 -43.41
CA SER A 548 14.68 13.88 -42.05
C SER A 548 14.94 12.43 -41.65
N SER A 549 15.16 11.55 -42.62
CA SER A 549 15.62 10.18 -42.40
C SER A 549 17.13 10.15 -42.15
N MET A 550 17.53 9.88 -40.92
CA MET A 550 18.94 9.77 -40.54
C MET A 550 19.29 8.30 -40.22
N PRO A 551 20.28 7.71 -40.91
CA PRO A 551 20.79 6.40 -40.56
C PRO A 551 21.57 6.49 -39.24
N TYR A 552 21.40 5.47 -38.39
CA TYR A 552 22.12 5.37 -37.13
C TYR A 552 22.65 3.95 -36.91
N ASP A 553 23.68 3.85 -36.08
CA ASP A 553 24.26 2.57 -35.67
C ASP A 553 23.83 2.21 -34.25
N ALA A 554 23.65 3.21 -33.38
CA ALA A 554 23.07 3.02 -32.06
C ALA A 554 22.15 4.19 -31.67
N ILE A 555 21.21 3.94 -30.76
CA ILE A 555 20.23 4.91 -30.25
C ILE A 555 20.15 4.85 -28.72
N ASN A 556 19.85 5.98 -28.08
CA ASN A 556 19.72 6.11 -26.61
C ASN A 556 18.37 5.63 -26.03
N SER A 557 17.72 4.65 -26.65
CA SER A 557 16.47 4.05 -26.19
C SER A 557 16.68 2.65 -25.62
N VAL A 558 15.71 2.17 -24.85
CA VAL A 558 15.63 0.75 -24.46
C VAL A 558 15.56 -0.11 -25.74
N CYS A 559 16.33 -1.21 -25.79
CA CYS A 559 16.23 -2.16 -26.90
C CYS A 559 14.86 -2.85 -26.90
N SER A 560 14.26 -3.10 -28.05
CA SER A 560 13.03 -3.89 -28.11
C SER A 560 13.29 -5.32 -27.64
N SER A 561 12.49 -5.80 -26.68
CA SER A 561 12.48 -7.22 -26.29
C SER A 561 11.27 -7.92 -26.91
N ASP A 562 11.48 -9.08 -27.52
CA ASP A 562 10.40 -9.91 -28.10
C ASP A 562 9.70 -10.76 -27.03
N CYS A 563 9.51 -10.26 -25.80
CA CYS A 563 8.95 -11.08 -24.73
C CYS A 563 7.42 -11.23 -24.84
N PRO A 564 6.87 -12.44 -25.12
CA PRO A 564 5.43 -12.62 -25.30
C PRO A 564 4.66 -12.70 -23.98
N TYR A 565 5.36 -12.77 -22.85
CA TYR A 565 4.77 -13.15 -21.56
C TYR A 565 4.20 -11.98 -20.74
N LEU A 566 4.43 -10.72 -21.13
CA LEU A 566 4.01 -9.54 -20.35
C LEU A 566 2.52 -9.56 -20.01
N TRP A 567 1.64 -9.69 -21.02
CA TRP A 567 0.20 -9.66 -20.80
C TRP A 567 -0.32 -10.90 -20.05
N SER A 568 0.29 -12.06 -20.27
CA SER A 568 0.00 -13.27 -19.49
C SER A 568 0.38 -13.11 -18.03
N PHE A 569 1.55 -12.53 -17.75
CA PHE A 569 1.99 -12.22 -16.39
C PHE A 569 1.06 -11.21 -15.71
N VAL A 570 0.69 -10.13 -16.40
CA VAL A 570 -0.25 -9.12 -15.90
C VAL A 570 -1.60 -9.72 -15.50
N PHE A 571 -2.18 -10.59 -16.34
CA PHE A 571 -3.44 -11.26 -16.03
C PHE A 571 -3.32 -12.19 -14.81
N LEU A 572 -2.25 -13.00 -14.74
CA LEU A 572 -2.04 -13.89 -13.61
C LEU A 572 -1.74 -13.12 -12.31
N ALA A 573 -0.97 -12.03 -12.38
CA ALA A 573 -0.71 -11.13 -11.26
C ALA A 573 -2.01 -10.49 -10.76
N PHE A 574 -2.92 -10.10 -11.66
CA PHE A 574 -4.27 -9.68 -11.30
C PHE A 574 -5.01 -10.77 -10.52
N CYS A 575 -4.98 -12.03 -10.96
CA CYS A 575 -5.58 -13.14 -10.23
C CYS A 575 -4.95 -13.34 -8.84
N VAL A 576 -3.61 -13.36 -8.74
CA VAL A 576 -2.91 -13.46 -7.44
C VAL A 576 -3.38 -12.35 -6.50
N MET A 577 -3.39 -11.11 -6.99
CA MET A 577 -3.80 -9.94 -6.20
C MET A 577 -5.27 -10.04 -5.78
N LEU A 578 -6.17 -10.38 -6.70
CA LEU A 578 -7.61 -10.50 -6.43
C LEU A 578 -7.88 -11.50 -5.30
N PHE A 579 -7.34 -12.71 -5.39
CA PHE A 579 -7.55 -13.73 -4.36
C PHE A 579 -6.83 -13.38 -3.04
N THR A 580 -5.67 -12.73 -3.11
CA THR A 580 -4.97 -12.21 -1.92
C THR A 580 -5.85 -11.22 -1.15
N PHE A 581 -6.37 -10.20 -1.84
CA PHE A 581 -7.23 -9.20 -1.22
C PHE A 581 -8.61 -9.76 -0.85
N LEU A 582 -9.11 -10.77 -1.55
CA LEU A 582 -10.35 -11.45 -1.19
C LEU A 582 -10.29 -12.15 0.16
N ALA A 583 -9.11 -12.63 0.59
CA ALA A 583 -8.93 -13.21 1.92
C ALA A 583 -8.87 -12.16 3.06
N THR A 584 -8.59 -10.89 2.76
CA THR A 584 -8.32 -9.87 3.80
C THR A 584 -9.52 -9.57 4.69
N MET A 585 -10.69 -9.25 4.12
CA MET A 585 -11.91 -8.95 4.88
C MET A 585 -12.45 -10.17 5.64
N PRO A 586 -12.51 -11.39 5.03
CA PRO A 586 -12.76 -12.62 5.76
C PRO A 586 -11.82 -12.80 6.95
N ALA A 587 -10.51 -12.62 6.78
CA ALA A 587 -9.55 -12.77 7.87
C ALA A 587 -9.79 -11.77 9.01
N LEU A 588 -10.03 -10.50 8.70
CA LEU A 588 -10.40 -9.48 9.70
C LEU A 588 -11.70 -9.84 10.42
N SER A 589 -12.72 -10.31 9.70
CA SER A 589 -13.98 -10.76 10.28
C SER A 589 -13.78 -11.97 11.20
N ALA A 590 -12.93 -12.93 10.81
CA ALA A 590 -12.59 -14.08 11.63
C ALA A 590 -11.88 -13.66 12.92
N THR A 591 -10.92 -12.73 12.86
CA THR A 591 -10.23 -12.19 14.06
C THR A 591 -11.23 -11.55 15.02
N LEU A 592 -12.14 -10.72 14.52
CA LEU A 592 -13.15 -10.06 15.37
C LEU A 592 -14.13 -11.03 16.02
N ARG A 593 -14.44 -12.15 15.35
CA ARG A 593 -15.38 -13.17 15.84
C ARG A 593 -14.73 -14.23 16.73
N CYS A 594 -13.40 -14.40 16.68
CA CYS A 594 -12.68 -15.35 17.53
C CYS A 594 -12.20 -14.73 18.86
N VAL A 595 -12.39 -13.42 19.05
CA VAL A 595 -12.04 -12.69 20.27
C VAL A 595 -13.31 -12.09 20.89
N ARG A 596 -13.28 -11.93 22.22
CA ARG A 596 -14.36 -11.33 23.01
C ARG A 596 -14.63 -9.88 22.60
N GLU A 597 -15.88 -9.44 22.70
CA GLU A 597 -16.30 -8.09 22.26
C GLU A 597 -15.59 -6.95 22.99
N ASP A 598 -15.35 -7.11 24.29
CA ASP A 598 -14.61 -6.16 25.13
C ASP A 598 -13.13 -6.02 24.71
N GLN A 599 -12.61 -6.99 23.97
CA GLN A 599 -11.21 -7.06 23.55
C GLN A 599 -10.98 -6.84 22.06
N ARG A 600 -12.02 -6.67 21.24
CA ARG A 600 -11.90 -6.58 19.76
C ARG A 600 -10.98 -5.46 19.30
N SER A 601 -11.16 -4.25 19.82
CA SER A 601 -10.33 -3.09 19.42
C SER A 601 -8.87 -3.28 19.83
N PHE A 602 -8.64 -3.90 20.99
CA PHE A 602 -7.31 -4.24 21.47
C PHE A 602 -6.66 -5.36 20.64
N ALA A 603 -7.46 -6.36 20.24
CA ALA A 603 -7.05 -7.45 19.36
C ALA A 603 -6.60 -6.95 17.99
N LEU A 604 -7.35 -6.01 17.40
CA LEU A 604 -6.95 -5.34 16.16
C LEU A 604 -5.64 -4.58 16.34
N GLY A 605 -5.46 -3.87 17.45
CA GLY A 605 -4.19 -3.19 17.76
C GLY A 605 -3.00 -4.16 17.81
N ILE A 606 -3.14 -5.28 18.52
CA ILE A 606 -2.11 -6.34 18.58
C ILE A 606 -1.89 -6.98 17.20
N GLN A 607 -2.96 -7.16 16.42
CA GLN A 607 -2.86 -7.69 15.07
C GLN A 607 -1.98 -6.82 14.18
N TRP A 608 -2.25 -5.52 14.14
CA TRP A 608 -1.44 -4.56 13.37
C TRP A 608 0.02 -4.52 13.83
N ILE A 609 0.27 -4.60 15.14
CA ILE A 609 1.63 -4.69 15.69
C ILE A 609 2.36 -5.92 15.15
N LYS A 610 1.75 -7.10 15.23
CA LYS A 610 2.38 -8.35 14.77
C LYS A 610 2.59 -8.37 13.26
N VAL A 611 1.59 -7.94 12.51
CA VAL A 611 1.66 -7.86 11.04
C VAL A 611 2.79 -6.93 10.61
N ARG A 612 2.97 -5.80 11.29
CA ARG A 612 4.10 -4.88 11.01
C ARG A 612 5.44 -5.48 11.37
N LEU A 613 5.58 -5.97 12.61
CA LEU A 613 6.86 -6.44 13.13
C LEU A 613 7.38 -7.68 12.38
N LEU A 614 6.50 -8.64 12.09
CA LEU A 614 6.88 -9.92 11.48
C LEU A 614 6.68 -9.96 9.96
N GLY A 615 5.88 -9.04 9.42
CA GLY A 615 5.49 -9.04 8.00
C GLY A 615 6.02 -7.83 7.26
N THR A 616 5.40 -6.66 7.45
CA THR A 616 5.60 -5.51 6.55
C THR A 616 6.92 -4.77 6.77
N ILE A 617 7.47 -4.73 7.99
CA ILE A 617 8.81 -4.16 8.23
C ILE A 617 9.91 -4.98 7.56
N PRO A 618 10.03 -6.31 7.77
CA PRO A 618 11.09 -7.09 7.12
C PRO A 618 10.89 -7.27 5.60
N ALA A 619 9.67 -7.10 5.08
CA ALA A 619 9.34 -7.37 3.68
C ALA A 619 10.18 -6.56 2.67
N PRO A 620 10.11 -5.21 2.62
CA PRO A 620 10.88 -4.46 1.64
C PRO A 620 12.40 -4.67 1.76
N LEU A 621 12.91 -4.88 2.97
CA LEU A 621 14.34 -5.18 3.18
C LEU A 621 14.73 -6.52 2.55
N LEU A 622 13.92 -7.56 2.76
CA LEU A 622 14.15 -8.89 2.21
C LEU A 622 14.01 -8.92 0.68
N PHE A 623 12.96 -8.30 0.14
CA PHE A 623 12.76 -8.19 -1.30
C PHE A 623 13.90 -7.41 -1.96
N GLY A 624 14.28 -6.26 -1.40
CA GLY A 624 15.40 -5.45 -1.89
C GLY A 624 16.72 -6.24 -1.88
N PHE A 625 17.03 -6.93 -0.78
CA PHE A 625 18.23 -7.76 -0.69
C PHE A 625 18.26 -8.88 -1.75
N LEU A 626 17.14 -9.57 -1.98
CA LEU A 626 17.06 -10.63 -2.99
C LEU A 626 17.22 -10.10 -4.43
N ILE A 627 16.73 -8.90 -4.72
CA ILE A 627 16.94 -8.24 -6.01
C ILE A 627 18.40 -7.83 -6.20
N ASP A 628 19.04 -7.33 -5.14
CA ASP A 628 20.47 -7.01 -5.19
C ASP A 628 21.32 -8.28 -5.43
N LEU A 629 20.90 -9.45 -4.92
CA LEU A 629 21.58 -10.73 -5.18
C LEU A 629 21.48 -11.20 -6.64
N SER A 630 20.48 -10.75 -7.40
CA SER A 630 20.38 -11.02 -8.84
C SER A 630 21.12 -9.99 -9.69
N CYS A 631 21.89 -9.08 -9.10
CA CYS A 631 22.65 -8.07 -9.86
C CYS A 631 23.82 -8.70 -10.63
N SER A 632 23.87 -8.49 -11.95
CA SER A 632 24.97 -8.93 -12.82
C SER A 632 26.01 -7.82 -13.03
N LEU A 633 25.59 -6.55 -13.08
CA LEU A 633 26.49 -5.40 -13.25
C LEU A 633 26.23 -4.31 -12.22
N TRP A 634 27.22 -4.05 -11.37
CA TRP A 634 27.18 -2.97 -10.38
C TRP A 634 27.81 -1.68 -10.91
N GLU A 635 27.21 -0.54 -10.57
CA GLU A 635 27.84 0.76 -10.71
C GLU A 635 29.00 0.87 -9.70
N LYS A 636 30.18 1.29 -10.18
CA LYS A 636 31.37 1.47 -9.34
C LYS A 636 31.89 2.89 -9.50
N THR A 637 31.90 3.64 -8.41
CA THR A 637 32.42 5.01 -8.38
C THR A 637 33.50 5.09 -7.32
N CYS A 638 34.75 5.33 -7.72
CA CYS A 638 35.91 5.42 -6.81
C CYS A 638 36.01 4.25 -5.80
N GLY A 639 35.69 3.03 -6.23
CA GLY A 639 35.81 1.82 -5.41
C GLY A 639 34.59 1.48 -4.52
N SER A 640 33.59 2.38 -4.41
CA SER A 640 32.32 2.06 -3.76
C SER A 640 31.31 1.50 -4.78
N THR A 641 30.48 0.55 -4.33
CA THR A 641 29.42 -0.08 -5.16
C THR A 641 28.07 0.59 -4.92
N GLY A 642 27.55 1.22 -5.97
CA GLY A 642 26.29 1.98 -6.00
C GLY A 642 25.10 1.15 -6.46
N ALA A 643 24.27 1.72 -7.34
CA ALA A 643 23.09 1.05 -7.89
C ALA A 643 23.48 -0.13 -8.79
N CYS A 644 22.58 -1.09 -8.92
CA CYS A 644 22.74 -2.16 -9.90
C CYS A 644 22.22 -1.68 -11.27
N LEU A 645 23.06 -1.83 -12.29
CA LEU A 645 22.81 -1.37 -13.66
C LEU A 645 22.12 -2.42 -14.52
N LEU A 646 22.40 -3.71 -14.27
CA LEU A 646 21.79 -4.84 -14.95
C LEU A 646 21.51 -5.97 -13.97
N TYR A 647 20.30 -6.51 -14.03
CA TYR A 647 19.87 -7.68 -13.25
C TYR A 647 19.80 -8.92 -14.15
N ASP A 648 20.05 -10.07 -13.56
CA ASP A 648 19.76 -11.38 -14.14
C ASP A 648 18.27 -11.69 -13.90
N ASN A 649 17.52 -11.73 -14.99
CA ASN A 649 16.08 -11.91 -15.00
C ASN A 649 15.69 -13.31 -14.49
N LEU A 650 16.42 -14.37 -14.84
CA LEU A 650 16.10 -15.72 -14.38
C LEU A 650 16.24 -15.86 -12.88
N ASN A 651 17.33 -15.34 -12.32
CA ASN A 651 17.56 -15.38 -10.87
C ASN A 651 16.59 -14.48 -10.12
N MET A 652 16.31 -13.28 -10.63
CA MET A 652 15.32 -12.36 -10.05
C MET A 652 13.92 -13.02 -9.99
N SER A 653 13.47 -13.62 -11.10
CA SER A 653 12.21 -14.38 -11.18
C SER A 653 12.16 -15.52 -10.17
N ARG A 654 13.22 -16.34 -10.08
CA ARG A 654 13.30 -17.48 -9.14
C ARG A 654 13.24 -17.04 -7.69
N TYR A 655 13.96 -15.98 -7.31
CA TYR A 655 13.92 -15.46 -5.95
C TYR A 655 12.55 -14.90 -5.58
N MET A 656 11.90 -14.18 -6.50
CA MET A 656 10.53 -13.69 -6.31
C MET A 656 9.51 -14.83 -6.18
N LEU A 657 9.61 -15.85 -7.03
CA LEU A 657 8.77 -17.05 -6.97
C LEU A 657 8.96 -17.78 -5.64
N ALA A 658 10.22 -18.02 -5.24
CA ALA A 658 10.52 -18.73 -3.99
C ALA A 658 9.93 -17.98 -2.79
N LEU A 659 10.13 -16.66 -2.72
CA LEU A 659 9.62 -15.84 -1.63
C LEU A 659 8.09 -15.81 -1.61
N ALA A 660 7.46 -15.63 -2.77
CA ALA A 660 6.01 -15.61 -2.88
C ALA A 660 5.38 -16.96 -2.52
N LEU A 661 5.93 -18.06 -3.03
CA LEU A 661 5.43 -19.41 -2.77
C LEU A 661 5.62 -19.78 -1.30
N VAL A 662 6.79 -19.52 -0.71
CA VAL A 662 7.02 -19.76 0.73
C VAL A 662 6.06 -18.92 1.57
N GLY A 663 5.91 -17.63 1.28
CA GLY A 663 4.98 -16.75 1.99
C GLY A 663 3.53 -17.26 1.90
N LYS A 664 3.08 -17.68 0.72
CA LYS A 664 1.73 -18.23 0.51
C LYS A 664 1.52 -19.57 1.20
N LEU A 665 2.49 -20.47 1.14
CA LEU A 665 2.43 -21.76 1.84
C LEU A 665 2.37 -21.54 3.36
N CYS A 666 3.15 -20.60 3.89
CA CYS A 666 3.05 -20.19 5.30
C CYS A 666 1.64 -19.66 5.63
N SER A 667 1.06 -18.78 4.80
CA SER A 667 -0.31 -18.29 4.99
C SER A 667 -1.33 -19.42 5.02
N VAL A 668 -1.26 -20.37 4.07
CA VAL A 668 -2.17 -21.52 4.01
C VAL A 668 -2.05 -22.38 5.27
N VAL A 669 -0.82 -22.69 5.69
CA VAL A 669 -0.56 -23.45 6.92
C VAL A 669 -1.12 -22.72 8.14
N PHE A 670 -0.88 -21.40 8.27
CA PHE A 670 -1.39 -20.64 9.41
C PHE A 670 -2.92 -20.50 9.41
N PHE A 671 -3.56 -20.27 8.27
CA PHE A 671 -5.03 -20.28 8.19
C PHE A 671 -5.60 -21.67 8.51
N PHE A 672 -4.95 -22.73 8.05
CA PHE A 672 -5.34 -24.11 8.36
C PHE A 672 -5.21 -24.41 9.86
N LEU A 673 -4.08 -24.04 10.48
CA LEU A 673 -3.86 -24.19 11.92
C LEU A 673 -4.84 -23.34 12.74
N ALA A 674 -5.18 -22.13 12.29
CA ALA A 674 -6.21 -21.31 12.91
C ALA A 674 -7.57 -22.02 12.89
N TRP A 675 -7.94 -22.62 11.75
CA TRP A 675 -9.18 -23.40 11.64
C TRP A 675 -9.14 -24.64 12.54
N TRP A 676 -8.02 -25.36 12.57
CA TRP A 676 -7.84 -26.57 13.37
C TRP A 676 -7.92 -26.29 14.88
N CYS A 677 -7.35 -25.17 15.32
CA CYS A 677 -7.36 -24.77 16.74
C CYS A 677 -8.65 -24.06 17.16
N TYR A 678 -9.55 -23.73 16.23
CA TYR A 678 -10.80 -23.04 16.54
C TYR A 678 -11.81 -23.98 17.19
N ARG A 679 -12.28 -23.61 18.40
CA ARG A 679 -13.37 -24.30 19.10
C ARG A 679 -14.64 -23.44 19.06
N PRO A 680 -15.75 -23.92 18.48
CA PRO A 680 -17.00 -23.18 18.46
C PRO A 680 -17.59 -23.06 19.88
N PRO A 681 -18.20 -21.92 20.24
CA PRO A 681 -18.93 -21.79 21.49
C PRO A 681 -20.19 -22.67 21.45
N GLY A 682 -20.35 -23.60 22.40
CA GLY A 682 -21.60 -24.39 22.58
C GLY A 682 -21.49 -25.92 22.62
N GLY A 683 -20.29 -26.52 22.63
CA GLY A 683 -20.11 -27.99 22.70
C GLY A 683 -20.34 -28.65 24.07
N LYS A 684 -21.35 -28.23 24.84
CA LYS A 684 -21.86 -29.01 25.98
C LYS A 684 -23.29 -29.42 25.69
N ASN A 685 -23.44 -30.44 24.86
CA ASN A 685 -24.50 -31.43 25.00
C ASN A 685 -23.86 -32.78 24.65
N GLY A 686 -24.03 -33.76 25.53
CA GLY A 686 -23.48 -35.10 25.38
C GLY A 686 -23.87 -35.72 24.03
N ASN A 687 -23.00 -36.60 23.53
CA ASN A 687 -23.03 -37.30 22.24
C ASN A 687 -22.38 -36.54 21.07
N GLY A 688 -21.13 -36.12 21.26
CA GLY A 688 -20.22 -35.86 20.14
C GLY A 688 -19.55 -37.16 19.70
N VAL A 689 -19.93 -37.65 18.53
CA VAL A 689 -19.23 -38.72 17.80
C VAL A 689 -17.79 -38.25 17.53
N ALA A 690 -16.82 -38.92 18.15
CA ALA A 690 -15.43 -38.86 17.74
C ALA A 690 -15.23 -39.78 16.51
N PRO A 691 -14.36 -39.44 15.54
CA PRO A 691 -13.95 -40.40 14.53
C PRO A 691 -12.91 -41.31 15.16
N ALA A 692 -13.35 -42.41 15.77
CA ALA A 692 -12.48 -43.50 16.17
C ALA A 692 -12.62 -44.63 15.15
N LEU A 693 -11.49 -44.92 14.50
CA LEU A 693 -11.26 -46.08 13.65
C LEU A 693 -11.76 -47.36 14.37
N GLU A 694 -12.73 -48.06 13.79
CA GLU A 694 -13.06 -49.42 14.23
C GLU A 694 -11.95 -50.38 13.79
N LEU A 695 -11.25 -50.97 14.77
CA LEU A 695 -10.68 -52.31 14.64
C LEU A 695 -11.31 -53.17 15.75
N GLY A 696 -12.09 -54.16 15.33
CA GLY A 696 -12.80 -55.06 16.23
C GLY A 696 -11.91 -56.13 16.88
N ALA A 697 -12.35 -56.60 18.04
CA ALA A 697 -12.21 -57.97 18.55
C ALA A 697 -13.18 -58.14 19.74
N GLY A 698 -13.81 -59.31 19.86
CA GLY A 698 -14.80 -59.73 20.87
C GLY A 698 -14.37 -59.59 22.35
N ASP A 699 -15.18 -59.90 23.36
CA ASP A 699 -16.12 -61.02 23.50
C ASP A 699 -17.13 -60.76 24.67
N LYS A 700 -18.38 -61.22 24.50
CA LYS A 700 -19.45 -61.66 25.44
C LYS A 700 -19.96 -60.87 26.70
N PRO A 701 -21.26 -61.02 27.07
CA PRO A 701 -22.01 -60.28 28.12
C PRO A 701 -22.15 -61.12 29.45
N PRO A 702 -22.79 -60.69 30.58
CA PRO A 702 -24.22 -60.32 30.77
C PRO A 702 -24.40 -59.12 31.77
N THR A 703 -25.55 -58.57 32.16
CA THR A 703 -26.75 -59.20 32.74
C THR A 703 -27.84 -58.13 32.93
N ILE A 704 -29.09 -58.55 32.75
CA ILE A 704 -30.33 -57.82 33.00
C ILE A 704 -30.62 -57.80 34.51
N SER A 705 -31.11 -56.67 35.03
CA SER A 705 -32.05 -56.68 36.15
C SER A 705 -33.05 -55.54 35.99
N ALA A 706 -34.30 -55.91 35.71
CA ALA A 706 -35.48 -55.07 35.73
C ALA A 706 -35.88 -54.72 37.17
N GLY A 707 -36.44 -53.52 37.35
CA GLY A 707 -37.08 -53.06 38.57
C GLY A 707 -38.20 -52.07 38.25
N GLN A 708 -39.41 -52.60 38.13
CA GLN A 708 -40.73 -51.97 38.32
C GLN A 708 -40.76 -51.11 39.62
N THR A 709 -41.61 -50.11 39.89
CA THR A 709 -42.91 -49.62 39.40
C THR A 709 -43.32 -48.39 40.26
N ASN A 710 -44.26 -47.59 39.75
CA ASN A 710 -45.22 -46.71 40.47
C ASN A 710 -44.63 -45.45 41.16
N GLY A 711 -45.12 -44.22 40.98
CA GLY A 711 -46.43 -43.73 40.57
C GLY A 711 -46.94 -42.79 41.68
N LEU A 712 -46.93 -41.47 41.47
CA LEU A 712 -47.65 -40.45 42.27
C LEU A 712 -47.47 -39.04 41.67
N GLN A 713 -48.52 -38.53 41.03
CA GLN A 713 -48.92 -37.10 41.04
C GLN A 713 -49.85 -36.89 42.27
N PRO A 714 -50.19 -35.67 42.77
CA PRO A 714 -50.28 -34.37 42.08
C PRO A 714 -49.85 -33.10 42.89
N HIS A 715 -49.60 -31.97 42.23
CA HIS A 715 -50.32 -30.68 42.40
C HIS A 715 -49.65 -29.52 41.64
N GLU A 716 -50.51 -28.67 41.08
CA GLU A 716 -50.28 -27.49 40.25
C GLU A 716 -49.64 -26.28 40.98
N ASN A 717 -48.92 -25.47 40.18
CA ASN A 717 -48.92 -24.00 40.10
C ASN A 717 -47.85 -23.67 39.03
N GLY A 718 -48.14 -23.28 37.78
CA GLY A 718 -49.05 -22.24 37.33
C GLY A 718 -48.22 -21.00 36.96
N TYR A 719 -47.82 -20.86 35.68
CA TYR A 719 -47.80 -19.63 34.87
C TYR A 719 -47.16 -19.92 33.49
N CYS A 720 -48.01 -19.98 32.47
CA CYS A 720 -47.67 -19.97 31.05
C CYS A 720 -47.10 -18.62 30.63
N ASN A 721 -46.18 -18.64 29.65
CA ASN A 721 -46.28 -17.76 28.48
C ASN A 721 -45.74 -18.52 27.26
N ALA A 722 -46.68 -18.93 26.41
CA ALA A 722 -46.46 -19.43 25.06
C ALA A 722 -46.69 -18.28 24.07
N ALA A 723 -45.81 -18.14 23.08
CA ALA A 723 -46.13 -17.81 21.68
C ALA A 723 -44.85 -17.54 20.89
N LEU A 724 -44.35 -18.61 20.27
CA LEU A 724 -43.66 -18.57 18.99
C LEU A 724 -44.72 -18.39 17.88
N GLU A 725 -44.24 -17.94 16.70
CA GLU A 725 -44.86 -18.03 15.36
C GLU A 725 -45.90 -16.97 14.93
N CYS A 726 -45.49 -16.17 13.94
CA CYS A 726 -46.24 -15.78 12.74
C CYS A 726 -45.19 -15.39 11.67
N THR A 727 -44.75 -16.32 10.81
CA THR A 727 -45.20 -16.59 9.42
C THR A 727 -44.89 -15.50 8.38
N ASP A 728 -44.09 -15.95 7.41
CA ASP A 728 -44.16 -15.70 5.97
C ASP A 728 -45.33 -14.84 5.47
N HIS A 729 -45.01 -13.69 4.87
CA HIS A 729 -45.50 -13.23 3.56
C HIS A 729 -44.84 -11.87 3.23
N LEU A 730 -44.35 -11.77 1.98
CA LEU A 730 -43.72 -10.63 1.25
C LEU A 730 -42.20 -10.46 1.41
#